data_AF-A0A1V5TD48-F1
#
_entry.id   AF-A0A1V5TD48-F1
#
_cell.length_a   1.000
_cell.length_b   1.000
_cell.length_c   1.000
_cell.angle_alpha   90.00
_cell.angle_beta   90.00
_cell.angle_gamma   90.00
#
_symmetry.space_group_name_H-M   'P 1'
#
loop_
_entity.id
_entity.type
_entity.pdbx_description
1 polymer ?
#
loop_
_entity_poly.entity_id
_entity_poly.type
_entity_poly.pdbx_seq_one_letter_code
_entity_poly.pdbx_strand_id
1 'polypeptide(L)'
;MKKTAVKTISLLMMFALVFTCVPLAAGGVSAPAADTAAAGATVRAHNAPAKAERASTVEEALKMLENDAQNADSGRTAASKTAKDGVLTTCGGNCGHAPSIIIHGIGQSETYLLDENGNRKLDKNGKEITAWPFTVDQDALVKTLAGPLVKSLLLQRDCGLSKAAYQAVTDVFHANGSDLNGNPVENIELVRYPSSVARCSEKEKNFIYSSMRLDSYASIAGEDHLYYFAYNSLGNNLQIAQELYDYIQNVKAETGHDKVNIVPVSLGGTIANSLLEYYPEVYDDLNRVVYIIPALDGSAIVGDVYTGNLGLDDQNFYKDLFPSLFDDGDYMGYLINILTRLLPKKVLTAVINSAVQALFDTALNNCTMMWSLVPSYAYPQARQRWLSDDAHAEIRRQTDLYYRAQLDSDENILKLVNRGVDVFDIVDYNQYLYTIAGSWDEVNSDGVIHCDSTSMGATFGMVDTPLPDDYVQAVDDGHNHISPDRIVDASTGLLPDRTFYFRNQHHEGTGRNDVIIKLATQLMVDNSITSVYSMPDRFPQFNVGREARGFMGDVAAAKKIDQSKLSPEDAAELQAAIEQAEATLNNTVVDYEAYKTASDRFYAILIKIGERQPPADNTKQKMICALTKLVSEALYKYYGPRGYSDWLLDRSALHTPLYTQPS
;
A
#
# COMPACT_ATOMS: atom_id res chain seq x y z
N MET A 1 9.85 -28.15 29.93
CA MET A 1 8.54 -27.80 29.31
C MET A 1 8.13 -28.92 28.35
N LYS A 2 6.83 -29.10 28.03
CA LYS A 2 6.38 -30.01 26.96
C LYS A 2 6.85 -29.48 25.59
N LYS A 3 7.16 -30.35 24.62
CA LYS A 3 7.62 -29.96 23.27
C LYS A 3 6.71 -28.91 22.62
N THR A 4 5.40 -29.06 22.75
CA THR A 4 4.39 -28.12 22.22
C THR A 4 4.58 -26.70 22.76
N ALA A 5 4.77 -26.53 24.07
CA ALA A 5 4.96 -25.22 24.68
C ALA A 5 6.28 -24.55 24.23
N VAL A 6 7.33 -25.34 23.97
CA VAL A 6 8.56 -24.82 23.37
C VAL A 6 8.32 -24.38 21.92
N LYS A 7 7.58 -25.16 21.10
CA LYS A 7 7.23 -24.72 19.73
C LYS A 7 6.39 -23.45 19.75
N THR A 8 5.35 -23.34 20.59
CA THR A 8 4.51 -22.12 20.68
C THR A 8 5.30 -20.89 21.12
N ILE A 9 6.13 -20.99 22.16
CA ILE A 9 6.94 -19.84 22.61
C ILE A 9 8.01 -19.49 21.56
N SER A 10 8.62 -20.48 20.91
CA SER A 10 9.57 -20.21 19.80
C SER A 10 8.87 -19.58 18.59
N LEU A 11 7.60 -19.91 18.33
CA LEU A 11 6.80 -19.31 17.26
C LEU A 11 6.45 -17.86 17.59
N LEU A 12 5.93 -17.59 18.79
CA LEU A 12 5.57 -16.23 19.23
C LEU A 12 6.78 -15.31 19.33
N MET A 13 7.93 -15.81 19.80
CA MET A 13 9.19 -15.08 19.77
C MET A 13 9.77 -14.96 18.35
N MET A 14 9.44 -15.86 17.42
CA MET A 14 9.81 -15.71 16.00
C MET A 14 8.95 -14.63 15.32
N PHE A 15 7.64 -14.59 15.57
CA PHE A 15 6.79 -13.44 15.20
C PHE A 15 7.37 -12.14 15.78
N ALA A 16 7.74 -12.13 17.06
CA ALA A 16 8.33 -10.97 17.73
C ALA A 16 9.74 -10.54 17.25
N LEU A 17 10.38 -11.29 16.35
CA LEU A 17 11.71 -10.97 15.80
C LEU A 17 11.68 -10.74 14.29
N VAL A 18 10.78 -11.43 13.58
CA VAL A 18 10.53 -11.23 12.16
C VAL A 18 9.68 -9.98 11.97
N PHE A 19 8.57 -9.81 12.70
CA PHE A 19 7.64 -8.68 12.52
C PHE A 19 8.07 -7.38 13.21
N THR A 20 9.21 -7.35 13.90
CA THR A 20 9.91 -6.09 14.24
C THR A 20 10.87 -5.64 13.13
N CYS A 21 11.13 -6.49 12.13
CA CYS A 21 12.02 -6.21 10.99
C CYS A 21 11.26 -6.14 9.66
N VAL A 22 10.09 -6.81 9.57
CA VAL A 22 9.19 -6.89 8.41
C VAL A 22 8.19 -5.72 8.21
N PRO A 23 7.98 -4.71 9.10
CA PRO A 23 6.99 -3.64 8.81
C PRO A 23 7.25 -2.85 7.52
N LEU A 24 8.50 -2.80 7.05
CA LEU A 24 8.88 -2.25 5.74
C LEU A 24 8.34 -3.03 4.54
N ALA A 25 7.71 -4.18 4.74
CA ALA A 25 7.54 -5.19 3.70
C ALA A 25 6.30 -6.10 3.90
N ALA A 26 5.21 -5.58 4.49
CA ALA A 26 4.05 -6.37 4.91
C ALA A 26 2.70 -6.00 4.26
N GLY A 27 2.68 -5.15 3.23
CA GLY A 27 1.47 -4.89 2.45
C GLY A 27 1.09 -6.07 1.55
N GLY A 28 0.14 -6.91 2.01
CA GLY A 28 -0.12 -8.21 1.39
C GLY A 28 -1.57 -8.69 1.52
N VAL A 29 -2.35 -8.51 0.45
CA VAL A 29 -3.77 -8.87 0.38
C VAL A 29 -3.99 -10.39 0.43
N SER A 30 -4.94 -10.86 1.25
CA SER A 30 -5.39 -12.25 1.25
C SER A 30 -6.38 -12.54 0.10
N ALA A 31 -6.06 -13.50 -0.77
CA ALA A 31 -6.88 -13.85 -1.92
C ALA A 31 -8.02 -14.84 -1.57
N PRO A 32 -9.30 -14.55 -1.93
CA PRO A 32 -10.39 -15.51 -1.88
C PRO A 32 -10.40 -16.42 -3.13
N ALA A 33 -10.96 -17.62 -3.01
CA ALA A 33 -11.11 -18.55 -4.13
C ALA A 33 -12.27 -18.14 -5.07
N ALA A 34 -12.15 -18.47 -6.36
CA ALA A 34 -13.13 -18.14 -7.40
C ALA A 34 -13.81 -19.38 -7.99
N ASP A 35 -15.08 -19.24 -8.37
CA ASP A 35 -15.88 -20.21 -9.14
C ASP A 35 -16.64 -19.46 -10.26
N THR A 36 -16.93 -20.14 -11.38
CA THR A 36 -17.21 -19.48 -12.68
C THR A 36 -18.58 -19.77 -13.32
N ALA A 37 -19.16 -18.78 -14.00
CA ALA A 37 -20.25 -18.94 -14.99
C ALA A 37 -20.38 -17.66 -15.87
N ALA A 38 -20.71 -17.78 -17.17
CA ALA A 38 -20.75 -16.64 -18.12
C ALA A 38 -21.72 -16.81 -19.31
N ALA A 39 -22.34 -15.69 -19.76
CA ALA A 39 -22.97 -15.41 -21.08
C ALA A 39 -23.70 -14.03 -21.02
N GLY A 40 -23.95 -13.23 -22.09
CA GLY A 40 -23.47 -13.24 -23.48
C GLY A 40 -24.40 -12.46 -24.47
N ALA A 41 -23.81 -11.74 -25.47
CA ALA A 41 -24.43 -11.20 -26.72
C ALA A 41 -25.40 -9.96 -26.65
N THR A 42 -25.05 -8.72 -27.09
CA THR A 42 -25.00 -8.07 -28.46
C THR A 42 -26.35 -7.64 -29.13
N VAL A 43 -26.54 -6.52 -29.87
CA VAL A 43 -25.90 -5.16 -30.05
C VAL A 43 -26.68 -4.32 -31.13
N ARG A 44 -26.43 -2.99 -31.33
CA ARG A 44 -27.00 -2.01 -32.34
C ARG A 44 -28.41 -1.42 -32.02
N ALA A 45 -28.86 -0.21 -32.41
CA ALA A 45 -28.32 1.03 -33.07
C ALA A 45 -29.50 2.06 -33.23
N HIS A 46 -29.44 3.36 -33.64
CA HIS A 46 -28.41 4.43 -33.86
C HIS A 46 -29.14 5.81 -34.00
N ASN A 47 -28.56 6.91 -33.45
CA ASN A 47 -28.51 8.35 -33.86
C ASN A 47 -29.81 9.07 -34.35
N ALA A 48 -30.15 10.35 -34.08
CA ALA A 48 -29.62 11.52 -33.33
C ALA A 48 -30.65 12.70 -33.55
N PRO A 49 -30.47 14.00 -33.16
CA PRO A 49 -29.72 14.65 -32.08
C PRO A 49 -30.55 15.67 -31.21
N ALA A 50 -29.86 16.30 -30.25
CA ALA A 50 -30.00 17.71 -29.78
C ALA A 50 -30.72 18.06 -28.45
N LYS A 51 -30.16 19.11 -27.81
CA LYS A 51 -30.44 19.73 -26.49
C LYS A 51 -30.18 18.87 -25.26
N ALA A 52 -29.20 19.30 -24.47
CA ALA A 52 -28.90 18.72 -23.16
C ALA A 52 -29.99 19.10 -22.13
N GLU A 53 -30.71 18.10 -21.64
CA GLU A 53 -31.53 18.18 -20.42
C GLU A 53 -30.73 17.60 -19.23
N ARG A 54 -31.23 17.76 -18.00
CA ARG A 54 -30.56 17.23 -16.80
C ARG A 54 -31.29 15.98 -16.31
N ALA A 55 -30.58 14.84 -16.25
CA ALA A 55 -31.09 13.61 -15.65
C ALA A 55 -31.33 13.77 -14.14
N SER A 56 -32.34 13.06 -13.62
CA SER A 56 -32.66 12.98 -12.19
C SER A 56 -32.47 11.58 -11.60
N THR A 57 -32.23 10.57 -12.45
CA THR A 57 -32.13 9.14 -12.11
C THR A 57 -31.00 8.46 -12.89
N VAL A 58 -30.59 7.26 -12.45
CA VAL A 58 -29.50 6.49 -13.09
C VAL A 58 -29.91 6.01 -14.50
N GLU A 59 -31.15 5.53 -14.68
CA GLU A 59 -31.68 5.18 -16.02
C GLU A 59 -31.78 6.38 -16.97
N GLU A 60 -32.04 7.59 -16.47
CA GLU A 60 -31.99 8.80 -17.31
C GLU A 60 -30.55 9.17 -17.67
N ALA A 61 -29.62 9.10 -16.72
CA ALA A 61 -28.20 9.37 -16.98
C ALA A 61 -27.61 8.38 -18.00
N LEU A 62 -27.92 7.09 -17.86
CA LEU A 62 -27.54 6.05 -18.83
C LEU A 62 -28.12 6.34 -20.22
N LYS A 63 -29.41 6.72 -20.32
CA LYS A 63 -30.02 7.09 -21.60
C LYS A 63 -29.43 8.36 -22.21
N MET A 64 -28.99 9.32 -21.41
CA MET A 64 -28.29 10.51 -21.92
C MET A 64 -26.90 10.14 -22.46
N LEU A 65 -26.15 9.31 -21.72
CA LEU A 65 -24.85 8.77 -22.16
C LEU A 65 -24.96 7.95 -23.46
N GLU A 66 -25.98 7.08 -23.59
CA GLU A 66 -26.26 6.33 -24.81
C GLU A 66 -26.55 7.24 -26.02
N ASN A 67 -27.21 8.38 -25.81
CA ASN A 67 -27.51 9.35 -26.86
C ASN A 67 -26.28 10.18 -27.26
N ASP A 68 -25.44 10.61 -26.32
CA ASP A 68 -24.25 11.41 -26.64
C ASP A 68 -23.12 10.57 -27.26
N ALA A 69 -22.96 9.31 -26.83
CA ALA A 69 -22.10 8.35 -27.54
C ALA A 69 -22.53 8.14 -29.00
N GLN A 70 -23.83 8.19 -29.28
CA GLN A 70 -24.37 8.13 -30.64
C GLN A 70 -24.19 9.44 -31.42
N ASN A 71 -24.39 10.59 -30.79
CA ASN A 71 -24.16 11.90 -31.42
C ASN A 71 -22.69 12.07 -31.87
N ALA A 72 -21.73 11.60 -31.07
CA ALA A 72 -20.29 11.71 -31.36
C ALA A 72 -19.86 11.05 -32.69
N ASP A 73 -20.47 9.93 -33.06
CA ASP A 73 -20.09 9.19 -34.29
C ASP A 73 -20.58 9.89 -35.58
N SER A 74 -21.59 10.77 -35.47
CA SER A 74 -22.18 11.48 -36.61
C SER A 74 -21.27 12.56 -37.25
N GLY A 75 -20.21 12.98 -36.55
CA GLY A 75 -19.27 14.01 -37.02
C GLY A 75 -18.07 13.47 -37.81
N ARG A 76 -17.88 12.15 -37.90
CA ARG A 76 -16.66 11.53 -38.47
C ARG A 76 -16.66 11.48 -40.00
N THR A 77 -16.39 12.62 -40.65
CA THR A 77 -15.90 12.60 -42.04
C THR A 77 -14.57 11.86 -42.10
N ALA A 78 -14.55 10.71 -42.78
CA ALA A 78 -13.49 9.71 -42.64
C ALA A 78 -12.13 10.15 -43.18
N ALA A 79 -11.19 10.43 -42.27
CA ALA A 79 -9.76 10.31 -42.52
C ALA A 79 -9.28 8.93 -42.06
N SER A 80 -9.72 7.86 -42.75
CA SER A 80 -9.32 6.49 -42.43
C SER A 80 -7.83 6.28 -42.73
N LYS A 81 -6.99 6.49 -41.71
CA LYS A 81 -5.72 5.76 -41.59
C LYS A 81 -6.10 4.36 -41.11
N THR A 82 -5.89 3.36 -41.97
CA THR A 82 -5.89 1.96 -41.55
C THR A 82 -4.95 1.79 -40.34
N ALA A 83 -5.35 0.96 -39.37
CA ALA A 83 -4.45 0.57 -38.29
C ALA A 83 -3.11 0.11 -38.88
N LYS A 84 -1.99 0.63 -38.35
CA LYS A 84 -0.65 0.22 -38.79
C LYS A 84 -0.48 -1.27 -38.49
N ASP A 85 0.15 -2.02 -39.39
CA ASP A 85 0.50 -3.42 -39.16
C ASP A 85 1.28 -3.55 -37.84
N GLY A 86 0.66 -4.20 -36.84
CA GLY A 86 1.23 -4.41 -35.50
C GLY A 86 0.46 -3.79 -34.32
N VAL A 87 -0.45 -2.83 -34.54
CA VAL A 87 -1.25 -2.22 -33.46
C VAL A 87 -2.37 -3.17 -33.00
N LEU A 88 -2.58 -3.29 -31.68
CA LEU A 88 -3.48 -4.27 -31.06
C LEU A 88 -4.81 -3.72 -30.55
N THR A 89 -4.86 -2.44 -30.13
CA THR A 89 -6.11 -1.80 -29.70
C THR A 89 -7.04 -1.54 -30.87
N THR A 90 -8.35 -1.70 -30.65
CA THR A 90 -9.36 -1.53 -31.71
C THR A 90 -9.50 -0.09 -32.24
N CYS A 91 -9.08 0.91 -31.46
CA CYS A 91 -9.10 2.33 -31.82
C CYS A 91 -7.92 2.79 -32.71
N GLY A 92 -6.85 1.98 -32.79
CA GLY A 92 -5.62 2.32 -33.51
C GLY A 92 -4.96 3.65 -33.10
N GLY A 93 -5.13 4.08 -31.84
CA GLY A 93 -4.65 5.36 -31.33
C GLY A 93 -5.63 6.54 -31.40
N ASN A 94 -6.88 6.32 -31.86
CA ASN A 94 -7.83 7.40 -32.23
C ASN A 94 -9.12 7.44 -31.38
N CYS A 95 -9.04 7.09 -30.10
CA CYS A 95 -10.13 7.26 -29.12
C CYS A 95 -9.90 8.50 -28.22
N GLY A 96 -10.77 8.70 -27.23
CA GLY A 96 -10.66 9.79 -26.25
C GLY A 96 -9.92 9.42 -24.95
N HIS A 97 -9.40 8.19 -24.83
CA HIS A 97 -8.82 7.65 -23.60
C HIS A 97 -7.38 7.24 -23.84
N ALA A 98 -6.42 7.93 -23.24
CA ALA A 98 -5.03 7.49 -23.26
C ALA A 98 -4.90 6.16 -22.48
N PRO A 99 -4.10 5.20 -22.95
CA PRO A 99 -3.87 3.96 -22.21
C PRO A 99 -3.15 4.27 -20.89
N SER A 100 -3.59 3.64 -19.81
CA SER A 100 -3.13 3.94 -18.46
C SER A 100 -2.25 2.83 -17.89
N ILE A 101 -1.06 3.19 -17.45
CA ILE A 101 -0.05 2.29 -16.88
C ILE A 101 -0.03 2.45 -15.36
N ILE A 102 -0.35 1.37 -14.65
CA ILE A 102 -0.24 1.31 -13.20
C ILE A 102 1.21 0.99 -12.81
N ILE A 103 1.81 1.87 -12.01
CA ILE A 103 3.13 1.68 -11.40
C ILE A 103 2.86 1.40 -9.92
N HIS A 104 2.75 0.12 -9.59
CA HIS A 104 2.14 -0.36 -8.35
C HIS A 104 2.96 -0.07 -7.08
N GLY A 105 2.35 -0.24 -5.90
CA GLY A 105 3.01 -0.10 -4.61
C GLY A 105 3.99 -1.22 -4.28
N ILE A 106 4.67 -1.13 -3.13
CA ILE A 106 5.61 -2.17 -2.68
C ILE A 106 4.91 -3.54 -2.63
N GLY A 107 5.55 -4.56 -3.21
CA GLY A 107 5.09 -5.94 -3.05
C GLY A 107 3.87 -6.37 -3.88
N GLN A 108 3.38 -5.51 -4.79
CA GLN A 108 2.25 -5.85 -5.66
C GLN A 108 2.69 -6.56 -6.97
N SER A 109 3.76 -7.38 -6.89
CA SER A 109 4.28 -8.25 -7.95
C SER A 109 4.72 -9.61 -7.39
N GLU A 110 4.49 -10.71 -8.12
CA GLU A 110 4.98 -12.06 -7.75
C GLU A 110 6.46 -12.22 -8.22
N THR A 111 7.38 -12.57 -7.31
CA THR A 111 8.77 -12.92 -7.66
C THR A 111 9.21 -14.25 -7.06
N TYR A 112 9.91 -15.07 -7.86
CA TYR A 112 10.25 -16.46 -7.56
C TYR A 112 11.74 -16.71 -7.65
N LEU A 113 12.25 -17.54 -6.74
CA LEU A 113 13.63 -18.00 -6.77
C LEU A 113 13.78 -19.15 -7.76
N LEU A 114 14.73 -19.05 -8.69
CA LEU A 114 15.02 -20.09 -9.68
C LEU A 114 16.14 -21.05 -9.23
N ASP A 115 16.21 -22.22 -9.87
CA ASP A 115 17.31 -23.16 -9.78
C ASP A 115 18.41 -22.91 -10.83
N GLU A 116 19.49 -23.69 -10.79
CA GLU A 116 20.61 -23.63 -11.74
C GLU A 116 20.20 -23.92 -13.21
N ASN A 117 19.01 -24.47 -13.43
CA ASN A 117 18.45 -24.81 -14.73
C ASN A 117 17.39 -23.79 -15.20
N GLY A 118 17.08 -22.77 -14.40
CA GLY A 118 16.06 -21.76 -14.69
C GLY A 118 14.61 -22.15 -14.37
N ASN A 119 14.38 -23.21 -13.59
CA ASN A 119 13.04 -23.59 -13.10
C ASN A 119 12.77 -22.97 -11.73
N ARG A 120 11.50 -22.70 -11.40
CA ARG A 120 11.11 -22.26 -10.05
C ARG A 120 11.51 -23.29 -8.99
N LYS A 121 12.34 -22.85 -8.05
CA LYS A 121 12.90 -23.65 -6.95
C LYS A 121 11.77 -24.03 -6.00
N LEU A 122 11.67 -25.32 -5.64
CA LEU A 122 10.63 -25.83 -4.76
C LEU A 122 11.13 -25.99 -3.31
N ASP A 123 10.25 -25.75 -2.36
CA ASP A 123 10.47 -26.02 -0.95
C ASP A 123 10.34 -27.53 -0.63
N LYS A 124 10.61 -27.90 0.63
CA LYS A 124 10.49 -29.28 1.15
C LYS A 124 9.09 -29.92 0.98
N ASN A 125 8.05 -29.13 0.70
CA ASN A 125 6.67 -29.55 0.53
C ASN A 125 6.25 -29.59 -0.96
N GLY A 126 7.11 -29.13 -1.87
CA GLY A 126 6.81 -29.00 -3.30
C GLY A 126 6.16 -27.68 -3.71
N LYS A 127 6.16 -26.65 -2.85
CA LYS A 127 5.67 -25.31 -3.18
C LYS A 127 6.81 -24.46 -3.76
N GLU A 128 6.53 -23.66 -4.79
CA GLU A 128 7.45 -22.65 -5.32
C GLU A 128 7.92 -21.68 -4.22
N ILE A 129 9.24 -21.43 -4.18
CA ILE A 129 9.88 -20.49 -3.26
C ILE A 129 9.80 -19.08 -3.87
N THR A 130 9.07 -18.20 -3.19
CA THR A 130 8.91 -16.80 -3.55
C THR A 130 9.92 -15.90 -2.83
N ALA A 131 10.56 -15.01 -3.58
CA ALA A 131 11.28 -13.85 -3.05
C ALA A 131 10.30 -12.74 -2.65
N TRP A 132 9.14 -12.66 -3.33
CA TRP A 132 7.98 -11.90 -2.88
C TRP A 132 6.66 -12.60 -3.24
N PRO A 133 5.69 -12.71 -2.30
CA PRO A 133 5.84 -12.44 -0.86
C PRO A 133 6.77 -13.47 -0.20
N PHE A 134 7.50 -13.12 0.86
CA PHE A 134 8.59 -13.97 1.39
C PHE A 134 8.14 -15.40 1.76
N THR A 135 8.87 -16.41 1.27
CA THR A 135 8.66 -17.81 1.70
C THR A 135 9.42 -18.11 3.00
N VAL A 136 8.69 -18.36 4.09
CA VAL A 136 9.24 -18.59 5.43
C VAL A 136 9.15 -20.06 5.86
N ASP A 137 10.27 -20.80 5.92
CA ASP A 137 10.28 -22.14 6.54
C ASP A 137 10.25 -22.05 8.09
N GLN A 138 9.03 -22.09 8.62
CA GLN A 138 8.75 -22.10 10.06
C GLN A 138 9.42 -23.26 10.84
N ASP A 139 9.67 -24.43 10.23
CA ASP A 139 10.39 -25.51 10.93
C ASP A 139 11.90 -25.31 10.89
N ALA A 140 12.46 -24.70 9.85
CA ALA A 140 13.87 -24.29 9.83
C ALA A 140 14.12 -23.25 10.92
N LEU A 141 13.32 -22.17 10.96
CA LEU A 141 13.38 -21.14 12.00
C LEU A 141 13.22 -21.72 13.41
N VAL A 142 12.25 -22.61 13.64
CA VAL A 142 12.07 -23.27 14.95
C VAL A 142 13.26 -24.18 15.32
N LYS A 143 13.91 -24.86 14.36
CA LYS A 143 15.14 -25.63 14.64
C LYS A 143 16.30 -24.71 15.03
N THR A 144 16.50 -23.62 14.29
CA THR A 144 17.56 -22.62 14.52
C THR A 144 17.40 -21.93 15.87
N LEU A 145 16.19 -21.46 16.21
CA LEU A 145 15.94 -20.64 17.40
C LEU A 145 15.72 -21.45 18.70
N ALA A 146 15.04 -22.61 18.66
CA ALA A 146 14.56 -23.25 19.88
C ALA A 146 15.67 -23.74 20.84
N GLY A 147 16.80 -24.22 20.30
CA GLY A 147 17.95 -24.66 21.11
C GLY A 147 18.61 -23.50 21.86
N PRO A 148 19.06 -22.44 21.16
CA PRO A 148 19.57 -21.21 21.77
C PRO A 148 18.57 -20.52 22.70
N LEU A 149 17.28 -20.47 22.36
CA LEU A 149 16.23 -19.88 23.19
C LEU A 149 16.09 -20.62 24.52
N VAL A 150 15.96 -21.95 24.50
CA VAL A 150 15.86 -22.76 25.73
C VAL A 150 17.12 -22.63 26.60
N LYS A 151 18.32 -22.59 26.00
CA LYS A 151 19.56 -22.34 26.76
C LYS A 151 19.56 -20.95 27.42
N SER A 152 19.17 -19.92 26.67
CA SER A 152 19.19 -18.53 27.15
C SER A 152 18.13 -18.28 28.23
N LEU A 153 16.97 -18.91 28.12
CA LEU A 153 15.92 -18.92 29.16
C LEU A 153 16.37 -19.67 30.44
N LEU A 154 17.09 -20.79 30.32
CA LEU A 154 17.56 -21.57 31.47
C LEU A 154 18.76 -20.93 32.19
N LEU A 155 19.64 -20.25 31.45
CA LEU A 155 20.87 -19.65 31.98
C LEU A 155 20.76 -18.13 32.20
N GLN A 156 19.63 -17.52 31.82
CA GLN A 156 19.29 -16.10 31.99
C GLN A 156 20.43 -15.16 31.51
N ARG A 157 20.97 -15.50 30.34
CA ARG A 157 21.99 -14.77 29.58
C ARG A 157 21.97 -15.25 28.14
N ASP A 158 22.52 -14.48 27.21
CA ASP A 158 22.61 -14.93 25.82
C ASP A 158 23.51 -16.19 25.71
N CYS A 159 22.96 -17.24 25.12
CA CYS A 159 23.62 -18.52 24.89
C CYS A 159 23.67 -18.86 23.38
N GLY A 160 23.82 -17.83 22.54
CA GLY A 160 23.84 -17.91 21.07
C GLY A 160 22.49 -17.60 20.42
N LEU A 161 21.57 -16.96 21.15
CA LEU A 161 20.25 -16.58 20.63
C LEU A 161 20.34 -15.38 19.70
N SER A 162 21.23 -14.41 19.97
CA SER A 162 21.53 -13.29 19.06
C SER A 162 22.00 -13.78 17.69
N LYS A 163 23.03 -14.63 17.67
CA LYS A 163 23.53 -15.27 16.45
C LYS A 163 22.46 -16.12 15.74
N ALA A 164 21.58 -16.78 16.49
CA ALA A 164 20.49 -17.55 15.90
C ALA A 164 19.39 -16.66 15.30
N ALA A 165 19.15 -15.47 15.85
CA ALA A 165 18.26 -14.46 15.28
C ALA A 165 18.87 -13.81 14.03
N TYR A 166 20.17 -13.51 14.03
CA TYR A 166 20.89 -13.08 12.82
C TYR A 166 20.69 -14.10 11.69
N GLN A 167 21.02 -15.37 11.93
CA GLN A 167 20.85 -16.43 10.93
C GLN A 167 19.39 -16.59 10.49
N ALA A 168 18.43 -16.52 11.42
CA ALA A 168 17.01 -16.60 11.11
C ALA A 168 16.52 -15.47 10.17
N VAL A 169 17.04 -14.26 10.31
CA VAL A 169 16.72 -13.13 9.42
C VAL A 169 17.40 -13.32 8.06
N THR A 170 18.69 -13.66 8.03
CA THR A 170 19.39 -13.97 6.77
C THR A 170 18.73 -15.13 6.00
N ASP A 171 18.30 -16.19 6.68
CA ASP A 171 17.60 -17.34 6.08
C ASP A 171 16.26 -16.94 5.43
N VAL A 172 15.58 -15.91 5.95
CA VAL A 172 14.28 -15.41 5.43
C VAL A 172 14.48 -14.48 4.23
N PHE A 173 15.45 -13.57 4.30
CA PHE A 173 15.66 -12.53 3.28
C PHE A 173 16.73 -12.88 2.23
N HIS A 174 17.30 -14.08 2.26
CA HIS A 174 18.34 -14.55 1.33
C HIS A 174 17.98 -14.33 -0.15
N ALA A 175 16.71 -14.53 -0.53
CA ALA A 175 16.22 -14.39 -1.89
C ALA A 175 16.12 -12.92 -2.37
N ASN A 176 16.37 -11.96 -1.48
CA ASN A 176 16.23 -10.53 -1.72
C ASN A 176 17.57 -9.77 -1.65
N GLY A 177 18.68 -10.49 -1.45
CA GLY A 177 20.00 -9.87 -1.34
C GLY A 177 20.48 -9.28 -2.66
N SER A 178 21.16 -8.14 -2.57
CA SER A 178 21.70 -7.41 -3.72
C SER A 178 23.24 -7.33 -3.69
N ASP A 179 23.87 -7.37 -4.85
CA ASP A 179 25.32 -7.24 -5.02
C ASP A 179 25.79 -5.78 -4.86
N LEU A 180 27.10 -5.53 -4.92
CA LEU A 180 27.66 -4.17 -4.79
C LEU A 180 27.36 -3.24 -6.00
N ASN A 181 26.63 -3.73 -7.01
CA ASN A 181 26.10 -2.94 -8.13
C ASN A 181 24.56 -2.75 -8.01
N GLY A 182 23.93 -3.28 -6.95
CA GLY A 182 22.50 -3.21 -6.69
C GLY A 182 21.65 -4.20 -7.51
N ASN A 183 22.23 -5.26 -8.06
CA ASN A 183 21.51 -6.34 -8.74
C ASN A 183 21.17 -7.48 -7.75
N PRO A 184 20.07 -8.23 -7.92
CA PRO A 184 19.83 -9.45 -7.15
C PRO A 184 21.00 -10.43 -7.23
N VAL A 185 21.42 -10.97 -6.06
CA VAL A 185 22.47 -12.00 -5.95
C VAL A 185 21.96 -13.36 -6.41
N GLU A 186 20.71 -13.67 -6.08
CA GLU A 186 20.03 -14.89 -6.49
C GLU A 186 19.34 -14.72 -7.86
N ASN A 187 19.17 -15.84 -8.57
CA ASN A 187 18.44 -15.86 -9.85
C ASN A 187 16.92 -15.72 -9.61
N ILE A 188 16.38 -14.51 -9.75
CA ILE A 188 14.97 -14.20 -9.47
C ILE A 188 14.16 -14.03 -10.77
N GLU A 189 13.11 -14.83 -10.92
CA GLU A 189 12.03 -14.60 -11.88
C GLU A 189 11.07 -13.52 -11.34
N LEU A 190 10.75 -12.54 -12.17
CA LEU A 190 9.66 -11.60 -11.97
C LEU A 190 8.54 -11.96 -12.94
N VAL A 191 7.31 -12.13 -12.44
CA VAL A 191 6.12 -12.26 -13.31
C VAL A 191 5.84 -10.89 -13.93
N ARG A 192 5.86 -10.81 -15.26
CA ARG A 192 5.65 -9.58 -16.03
C ARG A 192 4.41 -9.67 -16.91
N TYR A 193 3.77 -8.53 -17.13
CA TYR A 193 2.60 -8.38 -18.01
C TYR A 193 2.98 -7.47 -19.21
N PRO A 194 3.59 -8.02 -20.28
CA PRO A 194 4.23 -7.24 -21.36
C PRO A 194 3.26 -6.59 -22.35
N SER A 195 1.96 -6.87 -22.23
CA SER A 195 0.88 -6.32 -23.05
C SER A 195 -0.29 -5.88 -22.14
N SER A 196 -1.28 -5.24 -22.74
CA SER A 196 -2.56 -4.87 -22.13
C SER A 196 -3.27 -6.00 -21.37
N VAL A 197 -4.03 -5.63 -20.33
CA VAL A 197 -4.82 -6.55 -19.48
C VAL A 197 -5.80 -7.40 -20.29
N ALA A 198 -6.26 -6.92 -21.45
CA ALA A 198 -7.07 -7.70 -22.40
C ALA A 198 -6.41 -9.01 -22.86
N ARG A 199 -5.08 -9.12 -22.76
CA ARG A 199 -4.28 -10.28 -23.17
C ARG A 199 -3.85 -11.17 -21.99
N CYS A 200 -4.04 -10.71 -20.76
CA CYS A 200 -3.81 -11.49 -19.54
C CYS A 200 -4.80 -12.66 -19.42
N SER A 201 -4.36 -13.78 -18.87
CA SER A 201 -5.26 -14.86 -18.44
C SER A 201 -6.08 -14.44 -17.24
N GLU A 202 -7.19 -15.13 -16.99
CA GLU A 202 -8.07 -14.85 -15.85
C GLU A 202 -7.34 -14.94 -14.49
N LYS A 203 -6.28 -15.75 -14.32
CA LYS A 203 -5.45 -15.75 -13.09
C LYS A 203 -4.75 -14.40 -12.90
N GLU A 204 -4.17 -13.88 -13.96
CA GLU A 204 -3.39 -12.64 -13.96
C GLU A 204 -4.30 -11.41 -13.84
N LYS A 205 -5.45 -11.41 -14.51
CA LYS A 205 -6.50 -10.39 -14.29
C LYS A 205 -6.97 -10.36 -12.85
N ASN A 206 -7.26 -11.51 -12.25
CA ASN A 206 -7.65 -11.59 -10.84
C ASN A 206 -6.54 -11.10 -9.91
N PHE A 207 -5.26 -11.32 -10.23
CA PHE A 207 -4.14 -10.73 -9.48
C PHE A 207 -4.11 -9.20 -9.61
N ILE A 208 -4.11 -8.66 -10.83
CA ILE A 208 -4.05 -7.22 -11.12
C ILE A 208 -5.23 -6.48 -10.46
N TYR A 209 -6.46 -6.98 -10.64
CA TYR A 209 -7.65 -6.43 -10.00
C TYR A 209 -7.71 -6.70 -8.48
N SER A 210 -6.88 -7.61 -7.95
CA SER A 210 -6.75 -7.77 -6.49
C SER A 210 -5.93 -6.64 -5.87
N SER A 211 -4.83 -6.24 -6.52
CA SER A 211 -3.94 -5.12 -6.12
C SER A 211 -4.67 -3.77 -6.18
N MET A 212 -5.37 -3.48 -7.27
CA MET A 212 -6.18 -2.27 -7.42
C MET A 212 -7.47 -2.55 -8.21
N ARG A 213 -8.60 -2.06 -7.72
CA ARG A 213 -9.96 -2.36 -8.24
C ARG A 213 -10.30 -1.58 -9.53
N LEU A 214 -9.56 -1.86 -10.59
CA LEU A 214 -9.59 -1.14 -11.87
C LEU A 214 -10.63 -1.68 -12.87
N ASP A 215 -11.52 -2.58 -12.44
CA ASP A 215 -12.68 -3.04 -13.23
C ASP A 215 -13.55 -1.89 -13.74
N SER A 216 -13.66 -0.81 -12.96
CA SER A 216 -14.43 0.38 -13.32
C SER A 216 -13.69 1.32 -14.30
N TYR A 217 -12.37 1.20 -14.43
CA TYR A 217 -11.62 1.81 -15.55
C TYR A 217 -11.76 0.94 -16.80
N ALA A 218 -11.57 -0.37 -16.67
CA ALA A 218 -11.65 -1.33 -17.76
C ALA A 218 -13.03 -1.38 -18.44
N SER A 219 -14.11 -1.09 -17.71
CA SER A 219 -15.48 -1.00 -18.27
C SER A 219 -15.76 0.31 -19.03
N ILE A 220 -14.92 1.33 -18.87
CA ILE A 220 -15.04 2.63 -19.56
C ILE A 220 -14.06 2.71 -20.73
N ALA A 221 -12.76 2.52 -20.47
CA ALA A 221 -11.70 2.65 -21.46
C ALA A 221 -11.39 1.35 -22.22
N GLY A 222 -11.76 0.18 -21.67
CA GLY A 222 -11.41 -1.13 -22.21
C GLY A 222 -10.16 -1.74 -21.56
N GLU A 223 -10.13 -3.08 -21.43
CA GLU A 223 -8.95 -3.81 -20.95
C GLU A 223 -7.73 -3.68 -21.91
N ASP A 224 -7.94 -3.29 -23.18
CA ASP A 224 -6.88 -3.02 -24.17
C ASP A 224 -6.18 -1.66 -23.93
N HIS A 225 -6.76 -0.81 -23.07
CA HIS A 225 -6.22 0.47 -22.63
C HIS A 225 -5.73 0.45 -21.17
N LEU A 226 -5.68 -0.71 -20.51
CA LEU A 226 -5.14 -0.89 -19.15
C LEU A 226 -3.84 -1.71 -19.17
N TYR A 227 -2.81 -1.21 -18.49
CA TYR A 227 -1.48 -1.82 -18.41
C TYR A 227 -0.98 -1.84 -16.95
N TYR A 228 -0.19 -2.85 -16.59
CA TYR A 228 0.31 -3.04 -15.23
C TYR A 228 1.81 -3.29 -15.25
N PHE A 229 2.59 -2.28 -14.86
CA PHE A 229 4.04 -2.35 -14.85
C PHE A 229 4.51 -3.12 -13.60
N ALA A 230 4.76 -4.41 -13.79
CA ALA A 230 5.32 -5.29 -12.76
C ALA A 230 6.84 -5.11 -12.65
N TYR A 231 7.34 -4.87 -11.44
CA TYR A 231 8.76 -4.69 -11.11
C TYR A 231 9.15 -5.41 -9.81
N ASN A 232 10.43 -5.71 -9.64
CA ASN A 232 10.95 -6.24 -8.38
C ASN A 232 11.12 -5.10 -7.37
N SER A 233 10.22 -5.00 -6.37
CA SER A 233 10.29 -3.95 -5.35
C SER A 233 11.57 -3.98 -4.50
N LEU A 234 12.32 -5.08 -4.49
CA LEU A 234 13.62 -5.22 -3.84
C LEU A 234 14.78 -5.33 -4.86
N GLY A 235 14.62 -4.70 -6.03
CA GLY A 235 15.61 -4.67 -7.12
C GLY A 235 16.40 -3.36 -7.23
N ASN A 236 16.84 -3.06 -8.45
CA ASN A 236 17.65 -1.89 -8.79
C ASN A 236 16.80 -0.70 -9.28
N ASN A 237 16.90 0.46 -8.63
CA ASN A 237 16.11 1.64 -8.98
C ASN A 237 16.36 2.16 -10.40
N LEU A 238 17.63 2.26 -10.82
CA LEU A 238 17.97 2.83 -12.14
C LEU A 238 17.51 1.91 -13.28
N GLN A 239 17.62 0.59 -13.10
CA GLN A 239 17.14 -0.39 -14.09
C GLN A 239 15.60 -0.39 -14.16
N ILE A 240 14.90 -0.31 -13.04
CA ILE A 240 13.43 -0.29 -13.01
C ILE A 240 12.87 0.99 -13.64
N ALA A 241 13.56 2.13 -13.48
CA ALA A 241 13.23 3.36 -14.21
C ALA A 241 13.41 3.21 -15.73
N GLN A 242 14.49 2.54 -16.18
CA GLN A 242 14.67 2.22 -17.60
C GLN A 242 13.59 1.28 -18.13
N GLU A 243 13.31 0.19 -17.40
CA GLU A 243 12.26 -0.77 -17.76
C GLU A 243 10.89 -0.11 -17.89
N LEU A 244 10.57 0.89 -17.04
CA LEU A 244 9.34 1.66 -17.15
C LEU A 244 9.32 2.56 -18.38
N TYR A 245 10.43 3.25 -18.71
CA TYR A 245 10.53 4.04 -19.93
C TYR A 245 10.36 3.16 -21.18
N ASP A 246 11.08 2.04 -21.26
CA ASP A 246 10.96 1.07 -22.34
C ASP A 246 9.53 0.47 -22.40
N TYR A 247 8.87 0.24 -21.25
CA TYR A 247 7.47 -0.18 -21.20
C TYR A 247 6.52 0.89 -21.75
N ILE A 248 6.69 2.16 -21.42
CA ILE A 248 5.91 3.28 -21.97
C ILE A 248 6.02 3.32 -23.51
N GLN A 249 7.22 3.16 -24.07
CA GLN A 249 7.39 3.10 -25.53
C GLN A 249 6.68 1.88 -26.14
N ASN A 250 6.74 0.73 -25.47
CA ASN A 250 6.02 -0.48 -25.91
C ASN A 250 4.49 -0.30 -25.84
N VAL A 251 3.94 0.38 -24.83
CA VAL A 251 2.49 0.69 -24.74
C VAL A 251 2.06 1.65 -25.86
N LYS A 252 2.86 2.69 -26.15
CA LYS A 252 2.61 3.58 -27.30
C LYS A 252 2.63 2.81 -28.63
N ALA A 253 3.56 1.87 -28.79
CA ALA A 253 3.64 1.02 -29.99
C ALA A 253 2.47 0.01 -30.10
N GLU A 254 2.12 -0.67 -29.00
CA GLU A 254 1.03 -1.67 -28.94
C GLU A 254 -0.34 -1.03 -29.20
N THR A 255 -0.58 0.18 -28.69
CA THR A 255 -1.88 0.87 -28.81
C THR A 255 -1.95 1.89 -29.96
N GLY A 256 -0.81 2.32 -30.49
CA GLY A 256 -0.74 3.36 -31.52
C GLY A 256 -1.03 4.78 -31.03
N HIS A 257 -1.19 5.01 -29.72
CA HIS A 257 -1.36 6.35 -29.14
C HIS A 257 -0.03 7.11 -29.07
N ASP A 258 -0.08 8.42 -29.31
CA ASP A 258 1.08 9.30 -29.16
C ASP A 258 1.42 9.61 -27.69
N LYS A 259 0.50 9.36 -26.74
CA LYS A 259 0.70 9.58 -25.29
C LYS A 259 0.01 8.51 -24.42
N VAL A 260 0.49 8.34 -23.19
CA VAL A 260 -0.04 7.44 -22.15
C VAL A 260 -0.42 8.21 -20.87
N ASN A 261 -1.25 7.62 -20.01
CA ASN A 261 -1.32 8.03 -18.61
C ASN A 261 -0.39 7.14 -17.76
N ILE A 262 0.20 7.67 -16.69
CA ILE A 262 0.85 6.88 -15.64
C ILE A 262 0.15 7.10 -14.30
N VAL A 263 0.11 6.04 -13.48
CA VAL A 263 -0.52 6.03 -12.15
C VAL A 263 0.49 5.51 -11.13
N PRO A 264 1.32 6.38 -10.52
CA PRO A 264 2.29 5.99 -9.52
C PRO A 264 1.66 5.86 -8.14
N VAL A 265 1.79 4.67 -7.53
CA VAL A 265 1.13 4.30 -6.27
C VAL A 265 2.17 3.95 -5.22
N SER A 266 2.17 4.59 -4.04
CA SER A 266 3.13 4.26 -2.97
C SER A 266 4.59 4.29 -3.49
N LEU A 267 5.34 3.19 -3.40
CA LEU A 267 6.68 3.01 -3.98
C LEU A 267 6.79 3.39 -5.47
N GLY A 268 5.70 3.32 -6.24
CA GLY A 268 5.66 3.79 -7.62
C GLY A 268 6.04 5.27 -7.78
N GLY A 269 5.85 6.09 -6.73
CA GLY A 269 6.30 7.49 -6.70
C GLY A 269 7.82 7.66 -6.85
N THR A 270 8.63 6.79 -6.23
CA THR A 270 10.10 6.85 -6.36
C THR A 270 10.54 6.48 -7.78
N ILE A 271 9.85 5.51 -8.39
CA ILE A 271 10.08 5.11 -9.78
C ILE A 271 9.66 6.23 -10.73
N ALA A 272 8.58 6.95 -10.45
CA ALA A 272 8.18 8.13 -11.22
C ALA A 272 9.21 9.28 -11.13
N ASN A 273 9.73 9.59 -9.93
CA ASN A 273 10.83 10.57 -9.79
C ASN A 273 12.05 10.17 -10.63
N SER A 274 12.42 8.89 -10.57
CA SER A 274 13.54 8.32 -11.35
C SER A 274 13.29 8.40 -12.86
N LEU A 275 12.06 8.14 -13.31
CA LEU A 275 11.64 8.22 -14.70
C LEU A 275 11.76 9.67 -15.24
N LEU A 276 11.23 10.64 -14.49
CA LEU A 276 11.20 12.06 -14.91
C LEU A 276 12.58 12.72 -14.90
N GLU A 277 13.47 12.29 -14.01
CA GLU A 277 14.86 12.78 -13.94
C GLU A 277 15.74 12.17 -15.04
N TYR A 278 15.72 10.83 -15.21
CA TYR A 278 16.68 10.14 -16.08
C TYR A 278 16.23 10.01 -17.54
N TYR A 279 14.94 10.16 -17.85
CA TYR A 279 14.36 9.99 -19.18
C TYR A 279 13.52 11.21 -19.60
N PRO A 280 14.12 12.40 -19.77
CA PRO A 280 13.40 13.64 -20.08
C PRO A 280 12.67 13.64 -21.45
N GLU A 281 12.90 12.64 -22.30
CA GLU A 281 12.05 12.35 -23.45
C GLU A 281 10.58 12.04 -23.05
N VAL A 282 10.38 11.40 -21.89
CA VAL A 282 9.07 10.96 -21.40
C VAL A 282 8.10 12.12 -21.15
N TYR A 283 8.61 13.33 -20.94
CA TYR A 283 7.78 14.53 -20.78
C TYR A 283 6.85 14.79 -21.98
N ASP A 284 7.22 14.34 -23.17
CA ASP A 284 6.37 14.43 -24.37
C ASP A 284 5.48 13.20 -24.58
N ASP A 285 5.73 12.09 -23.86
CA ASP A 285 4.98 10.84 -23.92
C ASP A 285 3.79 10.78 -22.95
N LEU A 286 3.71 11.66 -21.96
CA LEU A 286 2.67 11.64 -20.93
C LEU A 286 1.48 12.55 -21.28
N ASN A 287 0.26 12.03 -21.12
CA ASN A 287 -1.01 12.76 -21.18
C ASN A 287 -1.41 13.25 -19.78
N ARG A 288 -1.35 12.34 -18.80
CA ARG A 288 -1.71 12.62 -17.41
C ARG A 288 -0.91 11.75 -16.43
N VAL A 289 -0.62 12.29 -15.26
CA VAL A 289 -0.06 11.60 -14.10
C VAL A 289 -1.10 11.65 -12.98
N VAL A 290 -1.44 10.50 -12.41
CA VAL A 290 -2.35 10.40 -11.25
C VAL A 290 -1.60 9.69 -10.13
N TYR A 291 -1.02 10.46 -9.22
CA TYR A 291 -0.41 9.94 -8.01
C TYR A 291 -1.49 9.46 -7.02
N ILE A 292 -1.17 8.41 -6.27
CA ILE A 292 -2.03 7.86 -5.20
C ILE A 292 -1.11 7.44 -4.06
N ILE A 293 -1.21 8.11 -2.90
CA ILE A 293 -0.34 7.96 -1.72
C ILE A 293 1.15 7.80 -2.07
N PRO A 294 1.75 8.71 -2.87
CA PRO A 294 3.06 8.48 -3.47
C PRO A 294 4.21 8.67 -2.47
N ALA A 295 5.28 7.88 -2.61
CA ALA A 295 6.48 8.03 -1.79
C ALA A 295 7.48 9.03 -2.39
N LEU A 296 7.09 10.29 -2.66
CA LEU A 296 7.93 11.23 -3.41
C LEU A 296 9.22 11.59 -2.67
N ASP A 297 9.10 11.95 -1.38
CA ASP A 297 10.26 12.04 -0.46
C ASP A 297 10.36 10.79 0.45
N GLY A 298 10.09 9.60 -0.10
CA GLY A 298 10.21 8.34 0.64
C GLY A 298 9.31 8.26 1.88
N SER A 299 9.72 7.46 2.88
CA SER A 299 8.99 7.22 4.13
C SER A 299 9.87 7.47 5.36
N ALA A 300 9.36 8.24 6.32
CA ALA A 300 10.00 8.44 7.62
C ALA A 300 10.32 7.12 8.35
N ILE A 301 9.54 6.06 8.18
CA ILE A 301 9.84 4.71 8.75
C ILE A 301 11.15 4.17 8.16
N VAL A 302 11.37 4.34 6.86
CA VAL A 302 12.61 3.93 6.19
C VAL A 302 13.77 4.83 6.59
N GLY A 303 13.55 6.15 6.67
CA GLY A 303 14.52 7.11 7.21
C GLY A 303 15.01 6.72 8.61
N ASP A 304 14.08 6.37 9.50
CA ASP A 304 14.34 5.90 10.86
C ASP A 304 15.08 4.57 10.89
N VAL A 305 14.71 3.59 10.06
CA VAL A 305 15.40 2.29 9.98
C VAL A 305 16.85 2.48 9.52
N TYR A 306 17.10 3.28 8.47
CA TYR A 306 18.45 3.52 7.96
C TYR A 306 19.30 4.39 8.91
N THR A 307 18.74 5.43 9.52
CA THR A 307 19.45 6.23 10.55
C THR A 307 19.62 5.50 11.89
N GLY A 308 18.82 4.46 12.14
CA GLY A 308 18.77 3.74 13.42
C GLY A 308 17.97 4.48 14.49
N ASN A 309 17.09 5.39 14.12
CA ASN A 309 16.10 6.02 15.01
C ASN A 309 14.87 5.10 15.16
N LEU A 310 15.06 3.89 15.69
CA LEU A 310 13.97 2.93 15.85
C LEU A 310 13.17 3.21 17.13
N GLY A 311 11.85 3.07 17.06
CA GLY A 311 10.88 3.17 18.17
C GLY A 311 10.96 2.02 19.17
N LEU A 312 12.17 1.51 19.43
CA LEU A 312 12.48 0.42 20.36
C LEU A 312 12.79 0.95 21.75
N ASP A 313 12.03 1.96 22.18
CA ASP A 313 12.12 2.52 23.52
C ASP A 313 11.55 1.56 24.58
N ASP A 314 11.82 1.89 25.83
CA ASP A 314 11.47 1.09 26.99
C ASP A 314 9.96 0.93 27.21
N GLN A 315 9.12 1.90 26.82
CA GLN A 315 7.68 1.73 26.81
C GLN A 315 7.22 0.96 25.58
N ASN A 316 7.49 1.44 24.36
CA ASN A 316 6.83 0.94 23.16
C ASN A 316 7.09 -0.56 22.98
N PHE A 317 8.36 -1.01 23.03
CA PHE A 317 8.71 -2.42 22.88
C PHE A 317 8.04 -3.35 23.91
N TYR A 318 7.84 -2.89 25.15
CA TYR A 318 7.30 -3.72 26.24
C TYR A 318 5.79 -3.59 26.45
N LYS A 319 5.10 -2.73 25.68
CA LYS A 319 3.68 -2.40 25.86
C LYS A 319 2.90 -2.23 24.56
N ASP A 320 3.39 -1.43 23.62
CA ASP A 320 2.58 -0.85 22.54
C ASP A 320 2.92 -1.43 21.14
N LEU A 321 4.21 -1.68 20.86
CA LEU A 321 4.72 -2.20 19.59
C LEU A 321 4.05 -3.50 19.16
N PHE A 322 4.10 -4.53 20.00
CA PHE A 322 3.56 -5.83 19.63
C PHE A 322 2.03 -5.84 19.49
N PRO A 323 1.23 -5.15 20.31
CA PRO A 323 -0.18 -4.93 20.02
C PRO A 323 -0.47 -4.18 18.71
N SER A 324 0.32 -3.18 18.33
CA SER A 324 0.12 -2.41 17.08
C SER A 324 0.38 -3.19 15.78
N LEU A 325 0.80 -4.46 15.88
CA LEU A 325 1.05 -5.37 14.75
C LEU A 325 -0.05 -6.44 14.54
N PHE A 326 -1.18 -6.34 15.25
CA PHE A 326 -2.33 -7.26 15.10
C PHE A 326 -3.67 -6.52 15.09
N ASP A 327 -4.70 -7.17 14.53
CA ASP A 327 -6.07 -6.65 14.48
C ASP A 327 -6.64 -6.32 15.87
N ASP A 328 -7.53 -5.33 15.90
CA ASP A 328 -8.18 -4.82 17.11
C ASP A 328 -8.97 -5.94 17.84
N GLY A 329 -8.53 -6.26 19.06
CA GLY A 329 -9.10 -7.35 19.86
C GLY A 329 -8.39 -8.71 19.75
N ASP A 330 -7.31 -8.83 18.99
CA ASP A 330 -6.38 -9.95 19.17
C ASP A 330 -5.63 -9.83 20.52
N TYR A 331 -5.27 -10.98 21.08
CA TYR A 331 -4.49 -11.13 22.30
C TYR A 331 -3.03 -11.49 22.03
N MET A 332 -2.64 -11.78 20.77
CA MET A 332 -1.26 -12.15 20.39
C MET A 332 -0.22 -11.11 20.81
N GLY A 333 -0.40 -9.83 20.46
CA GLY A 333 0.56 -8.77 20.81
C GLY A 333 0.77 -8.63 22.33
N TYR A 334 -0.32 -8.61 23.10
CA TYR A 334 -0.25 -8.58 24.57
C TYR A 334 0.36 -9.86 25.16
N LEU A 335 0.15 -11.03 24.54
CA LEU A 335 0.81 -12.28 24.95
C LEU A 335 2.31 -12.23 24.66
N ILE A 336 2.75 -11.62 23.55
CA ILE A 336 4.16 -11.40 23.24
C ILE A 336 4.81 -10.48 24.30
N ASN A 337 4.19 -9.36 24.66
CA ASN A 337 4.66 -8.47 25.75
C ASN A 337 4.90 -9.21 27.08
N ILE A 338 4.07 -10.21 27.40
CA ILE A 338 4.18 -11.02 28.61
C ILE A 338 5.33 -12.05 28.50
N LEU A 339 5.59 -12.56 27.29
CA LEU A 339 6.58 -13.61 27.03
C LEU A 339 8.00 -13.08 26.79
N THR A 340 8.19 -11.91 26.17
CA THR A 340 9.53 -11.30 25.96
C THR A 340 10.28 -11.14 27.27
N ARG A 341 9.56 -10.74 28.34
CA ARG A 341 10.03 -10.60 29.72
C ARG A 341 10.59 -11.87 30.37
N LEU A 342 10.42 -13.04 29.77
CA LEU A 342 11.09 -14.28 30.21
C LEU A 342 12.61 -14.27 29.96
N LEU A 343 13.08 -13.38 29.07
CA LEU A 343 14.49 -13.10 28.84
C LEU A 343 14.93 -11.82 29.59
N PRO A 344 16.20 -11.74 30.05
CA PRO A 344 16.79 -10.50 30.59
C PRO A 344 16.83 -9.41 29.52
N LYS A 345 16.69 -8.13 29.89
CA LYS A 345 16.68 -6.99 28.95
C LYS A 345 17.87 -7.02 27.98
N LYS A 346 19.09 -7.24 28.49
CA LYS A 346 20.33 -7.29 27.69
C LYS A 346 20.37 -8.43 26.67
N VAL A 347 19.61 -9.50 26.86
CA VAL A 347 19.49 -10.60 25.87
C VAL A 347 18.55 -10.18 24.75
N LEU A 348 17.44 -9.49 25.06
CA LEU A 348 16.55 -8.92 24.06
C LEU A 348 17.31 -7.90 23.20
N THR A 349 18.07 -6.98 23.81
CA THR A 349 18.93 -6.02 23.09
C THR A 349 19.91 -6.68 22.13
N ALA A 350 20.69 -7.66 22.59
CA ALA A 350 21.66 -8.36 21.74
C ALA A 350 20.98 -9.07 20.55
N VAL A 351 19.77 -9.61 20.78
CA VAL A 351 18.96 -10.29 19.76
C VAL A 351 18.37 -9.31 18.75
N ILE A 352 17.80 -8.20 19.19
CA ILE A 352 17.20 -7.19 18.30
C ILE A 352 18.28 -6.50 17.46
N ASN A 353 19.39 -6.08 18.08
CA ASN A 353 20.54 -5.52 17.36
C ASN A 353 21.04 -6.49 16.27
N SER A 354 21.10 -7.80 16.56
CA SER A 354 21.51 -8.83 15.60
C SER A 354 20.50 -9.10 14.49
N ALA A 355 19.20 -8.97 14.77
CA ALA A 355 18.14 -9.10 13.77
C ALA A 355 18.11 -7.91 12.81
N VAL A 356 18.24 -6.68 13.33
CA VAL A 356 18.34 -5.45 12.51
C VAL A 356 19.62 -5.48 11.67
N GLN A 357 20.76 -5.85 12.24
CA GLN A 357 22.01 -5.97 11.48
C GLN A 357 21.89 -6.98 10.33
N ALA A 358 21.31 -8.16 10.57
CA ALA A 358 21.09 -9.15 9.53
C ALA A 358 20.15 -8.67 8.41
N LEU A 359 19.14 -7.84 8.72
CA LEU A 359 18.27 -7.23 7.70
C LEU A 359 19.05 -6.27 6.80
N PHE A 360 19.96 -5.46 7.37
CA PHE A 360 20.85 -4.59 6.61
C PHE A 360 21.84 -5.38 5.74
N ASP A 361 22.58 -6.29 6.37
CA ASP A 361 23.62 -7.09 5.73
C ASP A 361 23.07 -8.04 4.64
N THR A 362 21.80 -8.47 4.76
CA THR A 362 21.17 -9.38 3.80
C THR A 362 20.38 -8.65 2.71
N ALA A 363 19.56 -7.64 3.05
CA ALA A 363 18.54 -7.11 2.14
C ALA A 363 18.62 -5.59 1.87
N LEU A 364 18.86 -4.77 2.88
CA LEU A 364 18.68 -3.31 2.74
C LEU A 364 19.91 -2.56 2.23
N ASN A 365 21.14 -2.97 2.59
CA ASN A 365 22.32 -2.13 2.35
C ASN A 365 22.61 -1.90 0.87
N ASN A 366 22.41 -2.92 0.03
CA ASN A 366 22.69 -2.86 -1.41
C ASN A 366 21.43 -2.65 -2.28
N CYS A 367 20.22 -2.72 -1.72
CA CYS A 367 18.99 -2.62 -2.51
C CYS A 367 18.67 -1.16 -2.83
N THR A 368 18.99 -0.70 -4.04
CA THR A 368 18.81 0.72 -4.40
C THR A 368 17.34 1.14 -4.51
N MET A 369 16.40 0.20 -4.68
CA MET A 369 14.97 0.47 -4.49
C MET A 369 14.60 0.81 -3.04
N MET A 370 15.18 0.15 -2.02
CA MET A 370 14.90 0.49 -0.62
C MET A 370 15.55 1.80 -0.21
N TRP A 371 16.74 2.10 -0.74
CA TRP A 371 17.32 3.44 -0.62
C TRP A 371 16.45 4.53 -1.24
N SER A 372 15.66 4.23 -2.29
CA SER A 372 14.74 5.22 -2.88
C SER A 372 13.57 5.61 -1.97
N LEU A 373 13.32 4.86 -0.90
CA LEU A 373 12.36 5.21 0.15
C LEU A 373 12.99 5.96 1.34
N VAL A 374 14.30 6.20 1.37
CA VAL A 374 14.92 7.02 2.41
C VAL A 374 14.61 8.50 2.13
N PRO A 375 13.96 9.25 3.04
CA PRO A 375 13.67 10.66 2.83
C PRO A 375 14.92 11.51 2.68
N SER A 376 14.79 12.62 1.96
CA SER A 376 15.86 13.57 1.66
C SER A 376 16.59 14.06 2.92
N TYR A 377 15.85 14.34 4.00
CA TYR A 377 16.42 14.77 5.27
C TYR A 377 17.25 13.68 5.97
N ALA A 378 16.91 12.41 5.76
CA ALA A 378 17.57 11.25 6.39
C ALA A 378 18.75 10.72 5.55
N TYR A 379 18.70 10.89 4.22
CA TYR A 379 19.66 10.30 3.30
C TYR A 379 21.14 10.64 3.61
N PRO A 380 21.53 11.89 3.91
CA PRO A 380 22.94 12.21 4.20
C PRO A 380 23.52 11.42 5.39
N GLN A 381 22.74 11.25 6.46
CA GLN A 381 23.14 10.46 7.64
C GLN A 381 23.16 8.96 7.33
N ALA A 382 22.11 8.44 6.69
CA ALA A 382 22.03 7.05 6.28
C ALA A 382 23.21 6.64 5.38
N ARG A 383 23.48 7.43 4.34
CA ARG A 383 24.60 7.27 3.41
C ARG A 383 25.96 7.30 4.11
N GLN A 384 26.17 8.24 5.03
CA GLN A 384 27.42 8.32 5.80
C GLN A 384 27.65 7.06 6.65
N ARG A 385 26.57 6.50 7.22
CA ARG A 385 26.64 5.31 8.07
C ARG A 385 26.92 4.03 7.28
N TRP A 386 26.17 3.79 6.22
CA TRP A 386 26.12 2.49 5.56
C TRP A 386 26.96 2.39 4.28
N LEU A 387 27.19 3.50 3.60
CA LEU A 387 27.81 3.53 2.26
C LEU A 387 29.08 4.40 2.22
N SER A 388 29.80 4.59 3.33
CA SER A 388 30.97 5.51 3.38
C SER A 388 32.30 4.89 2.96
N ASP A 389 32.41 3.56 2.88
CA ASP A 389 33.62 2.84 2.48
C ASP A 389 33.80 2.71 0.95
N ASP A 390 34.93 2.18 0.51
CA ASP A 390 35.26 2.04 -0.91
C ASP A 390 34.54 0.87 -1.62
N ALA A 391 34.04 -0.15 -0.91
CA ALA A 391 33.36 -1.29 -1.52
C ALA A 391 31.93 -0.91 -1.95
N HIS A 392 31.21 -0.13 -1.14
CA HIS A 392 29.88 0.38 -1.47
C HIS A 392 29.89 1.61 -2.40
N ALA A 393 31.01 1.91 -3.08
CA ALA A 393 31.15 3.10 -3.91
C ALA A 393 30.16 3.19 -5.08
N GLU A 394 29.76 2.07 -5.66
CA GLU A 394 28.77 2.03 -6.75
C GLU A 394 27.33 2.16 -6.24
N ILE A 395 26.98 1.48 -5.13
CA ILE A 395 25.70 1.71 -4.43
C ILE A 395 25.55 3.19 -4.03
N ARG A 396 26.61 3.77 -3.46
CA ARG A 396 26.69 5.21 -3.15
C ARG A 396 26.47 6.07 -4.39
N ARG A 397 27.06 5.73 -5.55
CA ARG A 397 26.85 6.48 -6.81
C ARG A 397 25.40 6.42 -7.28
N GLN A 398 24.74 5.27 -7.20
CA GLN A 398 23.35 5.10 -7.63
C GLN A 398 22.37 5.81 -6.68
N THR A 399 22.59 5.72 -5.37
CA THR A 399 21.77 6.41 -4.38
C THR A 399 22.01 7.92 -4.37
N ASP A 400 23.25 8.37 -4.62
CA ASP A 400 23.58 9.79 -4.84
C ASP A 400 22.91 10.36 -6.11
N LEU A 401 22.48 9.52 -7.07
CA LEU A 401 21.66 9.96 -8.20
C LEU A 401 20.19 10.03 -7.80
N TYR A 402 19.64 9.02 -7.14
CA TYR A 402 18.25 9.05 -6.69
C TYR A 402 17.97 10.22 -5.74
N TYR A 403 18.88 10.50 -4.81
CA TYR A 403 18.78 11.66 -3.91
C TYR A 403 18.70 13.01 -4.65
N ARG A 404 19.23 13.11 -5.88
CA ARG A 404 19.00 14.27 -6.75
C ARG A 404 17.62 14.21 -7.40
N ALA A 405 17.24 13.09 -8.01
CA ALA A 405 15.88 12.89 -8.56
C ALA A 405 14.74 13.16 -7.56
N GLN A 406 15.01 12.94 -6.27
CA GLN A 406 14.16 13.24 -5.12
C GLN A 406 14.11 14.76 -4.81
N LEU A 407 15.27 15.43 -4.68
CA LEU A 407 15.34 16.88 -4.46
C LEU A 407 14.82 17.70 -5.66
N ASP A 408 14.99 17.18 -6.87
CA ASP A 408 14.59 17.81 -8.14
C ASP A 408 13.13 17.41 -8.54
N SER A 409 12.43 16.63 -7.69
CA SER A 409 11.07 16.11 -7.94
C SER A 409 10.05 17.21 -8.23
N ASP A 410 10.01 18.27 -7.42
CA ASP A 410 9.12 19.42 -7.63
C ASP A 410 9.36 20.13 -8.97
N GLU A 411 10.63 20.32 -9.35
CA GLU A 411 10.98 20.93 -10.63
C GLU A 411 10.55 20.02 -11.80
N ASN A 412 10.69 18.71 -11.63
CA ASN A 412 10.29 17.68 -12.60
C ASN A 412 8.76 17.55 -12.73
N ILE A 413 8.00 17.69 -11.64
CA ILE A 413 6.53 17.77 -11.66
C ILE A 413 6.08 19.09 -12.31
N LEU A 414 6.72 20.22 -12.01
CA LEU A 414 6.43 21.48 -12.69
C LEU A 414 6.80 21.46 -14.18
N LYS A 415 7.82 20.69 -14.62
CA LYS A 415 8.12 20.47 -16.05
C LYS A 415 6.97 19.77 -16.79
N LEU A 416 6.27 18.82 -16.15
CA LEU A 416 5.06 18.19 -16.70
C LEU A 416 3.94 19.22 -16.89
N VAL A 417 3.60 19.95 -15.83
CA VAL A 417 2.51 20.95 -15.84
C VAL A 417 2.78 22.06 -16.87
N ASN A 418 4.02 22.56 -16.97
CA ASN A 418 4.41 23.58 -17.95
C ASN A 418 4.35 23.08 -19.42
N ARG A 419 4.36 21.77 -19.66
CA ARG A 419 4.15 21.17 -20.99
C ARG A 419 2.67 20.83 -21.26
N GLY A 420 1.76 21.17 -20.34
CA GLY A 420 0.34 20.84 -20.45
C GLY A 420 0.02 19.36 -20.20
N VAL A 421 0.89 18.64 -19.49
CA VAL A 421 0.55 17.33 -18.92
C VAL A 421 -0.22 17.56 -17.63
N ASP A 422 -1.39 16.93 -17.49
CA ASP A 422 -2.14 17.03 -16.26
C ASP A 422 -1.47 16.20 -15.15
N VAL A 423 -1.18 16.80 -14.01
CA VAL A 423 -0.75 16.07 -12.80
C VAL A 423 -1.85 16.19 -11.74
N PHE A 424 -2.19 15.10 -11.08
CA PHE A 424 -3.11 15.00 -9.94
C PHE A 424 -2.54 14.11 -8.86
N ASP A 425 -3.03 14.28 -7.64
CA ASP A 425 -2.56 13.53 -6.47
C ASP A 425 -3.71 13.20 -5.49
N ILE A 426 -3.57 12.10 -4.76
CA ILE A 426 -4.55 11.60 -3.79
C ILE A 426 -3.81 11.19 -2.50
N VAL A 427 -4.05 11.96 -1.44
CA VAL A 427 -3.38 11.89 -0.14
C VAL A 427 -4.30 11.28 0.91
N ASP A 428 -3.83 10.24 1.59
CA ASP A 428 -4.44 9.74 2.81
C ASP A 428 -3.74 10.38 4.03
N TYR A 429 -4.50 10.72 5.09
CA TYR A 429 -3.94 11.37 6.28
C TYR A 429 -4.69 11.07 7.58
N ASN A 430 -4.14 11.57 8.69
CA ASN A 430 -4.61 11.42 10.06
C ASN A 430 -4.42 10.00 10.63
N GLN A 431 -3.25 9.41 10.37
CA GLN A 431 -2.73 8.21 11.01
C GLN A 431 -1.36 8.47 11.66
N TYR A 432 -1.06 7.72 12.71
CA TYR A 432 0.31 7.54 13.20
C TYR A 432 1.04 6.52 12.32
N LEU A 433 2.36 6.67 12.15
CA LEU A 433 3.16 5.63 11.49
C LEU A 433 3.22 4.37 12.36
N TYR A 434 3.61 3.23 11.76
CA TYR A 434 3.96 2.05 12.55
C TYR A 434 5.04 2.38 13.60
N THR A 435 4.74 2.05 14.86
CA THR A 435 5.55 2.37 16.06
C THR A 435 6.97 1.79 16.09
N ILE A 436 7.39 1.05 15.06
CA ILE A 436 8.79 0.66 14.86
C ILE A 436 9.68 1.85 14.45
N ALA A 437 9.09 2.89 13.85
CA ALA A 437 9.71 4.20 13.65
C ALA A 437 9.89 4.92 14.99
N GLY A 438 10.98 5.65 15.16
CA GLY A 438 11.20 6.53 16.30
C GLY A 438 10.35 7.80 16.22
N SER A 439 10.14 8.29 14.99
CA SER A 439 9.31 9.44 14.61
C SER A 439 7.81 9.14 14.51
N TRP A 440 7.34 8.01 15.04
CA TRP A 440 5.99 7.49 14.77
C TRP A 440 4.84 8.41 15.23
N ASP A 441 5.07 9.21 16.28
CA ASP A 441 4.20 10.27 16.79
C ASP A 441 4.77 11.69 16.60
N GLU A 442 5.79 11.84 15.74
CA GLU A 442 6.42 13.13 15.38
C GLU A 442 5.91 13.71 14.05
N VAL A 443 5.13 12.95 13.27
CA VAL A 443 4.54 13.38 11.97
C VAL A 443 3.07 12.97 11.82
N ASN A 444 2.35 13.62 10.90
CA ASN A 444 1.08 13.10 10.36
C ASN A 444 1.37 12.19 9.15
N SER A 445 0.58 11.14 8.95
CA SER A 445 0.82 10.11 7.93
C SER A 445 -0.45 9.38 7.46
N ASP A 446 -0.28 8.50 6.47
CA ASP A 446 -1.25 7.46 6.10
C ASP A 446 -1.03 6.11 6.84
N GLY A 447 -0.08 6.04 7.77
CA GLY A 447 0.35 4.83 8.49
C GLY A 447 1.70 4.27 8.03
N VAL A 448 2.12 4.59 6.80
CA VAL A 448 3.38 4.12 6.18
C VAL A 448 4.24 5.29 5.68
N ILE A 449 3.62 6.33 5.15
CA ILE A 449 4.27 7.50 4.56
C ILE A 449 3.77 8.78 5.24
N HIS A 450 4.71 9.60 5.71
CA HIS A 450 4.42 10.93 6.24
C HIS A 450 3.84 11.86 5.18
N CYS A 451 2.88 12.70 5.56
CA CYS A 451 2.05 13.43 4.60
C CYS A 451 2.81 14.47 3.76
N ASP A 452 3.95 14.98 4.24
CA ASP A 452 4.84 15.89 3.50
C ASP A 452 5.28 15.27 2.15
N SER A 453 5.73 14.00 2.19
CA SER A 453 6.12 13.19 1.03
C SER A 453 4.94 12.77 0.15
N THR A 454 3.77 12.48 0.71
CA THR A 454 2.61 12.09 -0.11
C THR A 454 1.92 13.25 -0.80
N SER A 455 1.98 14.46 -0.24
CA SER A 455 1.18 15.63 -0.68
C SER A 455 1.94 16.70 -1.47
N MET A 456 3.22 16.45 -1.79
CA MET A 456 4.13 17.44 -2.38
C MET A 456 4.29 18.68 -1.48
N GLY A 457 4.56 18.48 -0.18
CA GLY A 457 4.89 19.56 0.76
C GLY A 457 3.71 20.32 1.39
N ALA A 458 2.50 19.76 1.42
CA ALA A 458 1.37 20.41 2.11
C ALA A 458 1.54 20.36 3.65
N THR A 459 1.00 21.36 4.35
CA THR A 459 1.22 21.54 5.79
C THR A 459 0.16 20.79 6.60
N PHE A 460 0.60 20.01 7.57
CA PHE A 460 -0.28 19.23 8.47
C PHE A 460 -0.04 19.61 9.93
N GLY A 461 -1.14 19.72 10.68
CA GLY A 461 -1.14 19.50 12.12
C GLY A 461 -0.92 18.02 12.45
N MET A 462 -0.60 17.73 13.72
CA MET A 462 -0.39 16.35 14.19
C MET A 462 -1.69 15.53 14.14
N VAL A 463 -1.60 14.21 14.32
CA VAL A 463 -2.77 13.32 14.31
C VAL A 463 -3.81 13.78 15.33
N ASP A 464 -5.06 13.91 14.88
CA ASP A 464 -6.22 14.50 15.57
C ASP A 464 -5.96 15.89 16.21
N THR A 465 -4.96 16.62 15.72
CA THR A 465 -4.52 17.92 16.25
C THR A 465 -4.63 19.00 15.16
N PRO A 466 -5.66 19.86 15.22
CA PRO A 466 -5.81 21.01 14.32
C PRO A 466 -4.61 21.95 14.30
N LEU A 467 -4.42 22.61 13.16
CA LEU A 467 -3.65 23.85 13.03
C LEU A 467 -4.21 24.93 13.98
N PRO A 468 -3.38 25.87 14.49
CA PRO A 468 -3.79 26.88 15.47
C PRO A 468 -5.10 27.62 15.13
N ASP A 469 -5.87 28.05 16.13
CA ASP A 469 -7.17 28.72 15.92
C ASP A 469 -7.06 30.00 15.06
N ASP A 470 -5.92 30.70 15.12
CA ASP A 470 -5.59 31.90 14.34
C ASP A 470 -4.83 31.60 13.03
N TYR A 471 -4.62 30.32 12.69
CA TYR A 471 -3.99 29.92 11.43
C TYR A 471 -4.86 30.31 10.22
N VAL A 472 -4.20 30.93 9.25
CA VAL A 472 -4.70 31.31 7.92
C VAL A 472 -3.80 30.64 6.89
N GLN A 473 -4.37 30.18 5.78
CA GLN A 473 -3.65 29.47 4.73
C GLN A 473 -2.48 30.30 4.17
N ALA A 474 -1.38 29.64 3.83
CA ALA A 474 -0.14 30.31 3.42
C ALA A 474 -0.25 31.06 2.08
N VAL A 475 -1.07 30.56 1.15
CA VAL A 475 -1.31 31.20 -0.16
C VAL A 475 -2.79 31.59 -0.28
N ASP A 476 -3.05 32.89 -0.46
CA ASP A 476 -4.38 33.45 -0.76
C ASP A 476 -4.52 33.67 -2.28
N ASP A 477 -5.15 32.71 -2.95
CA ASP A 477 -5.50 32.74 -4.37
C ASP A 477 -7.01 32.97 -4.63
N GLY A 478 -7.80 33.09 -3.55
CA GLY A 478 -9.26 33.20 -3.58
C GLY A 478 -10.03 31.91 -3.28
N HIS A 479 -9.34 30.77 -3.11
CA HIS A 479 -9.94 29.52 -2.63
C HIS A 479 -9.68 29.30 -1.12
N ASN A 480 -10.51 28.47 -0.45
CA ASN A 480 -10.18 27.99 0.89
C ASN A 480 -9.55 26.60 0.81
N HIS A 481 -8.29 26.51 1.23
CA HIS A 481 -7.48 25.29 1.23
C HIS A 481 -7.22 24.71 2.62
N ILE A 482 -7.82 25.27 3.67
CA ILE A 482 -7.85 24.64 5.00
C ILE A 482 -8.93 23.56 5.03
N SER A 483 -8.57 22.35 5.48
CA SER A 483 -9.50 21.22 5.62
C SER A 483 -10.62 21.50 6.63
N PRO A 484 -11.80 20.84 6.53
CA PRO A 484 -12.93 21.07 7.45
C PRO A 484 -12.65 20.77 8.93
N ASP A 485 -11.66 19.91 9.21
CA ASP A 485 -11.17 19.60 10.56
C ASP A 485 -9.98 20.48 11.01
N ARG A 486 -9.54 21.41 10.14
CA ARG A 486 -8.36 22.27 10.28
C ARG A 486 -7.03 21.54 10.46
N ILE A 487 -6.91 20.26 10.11
CA ILE A 487 -5.63 19.52 10.20
C ILE A 487 -4.70 19.82 9.01
N VAL A 488 -5.23 20.17 7.84
CA VAL A 488 -4.44 20.37 6.61
C VAL A 488 -4.56 21.81 6.11
N ASP A 489 -3.45 22.41 5.69
CA ASP A 489 -3.43 23.52 4.72
C ASP A 489 -2.84 23.02 3.40
N ALA A 490 -3.72 22.80 2.42
CA ALA A 490 -3.31 22.35 1.10
C ALA A 490 -2.56 23.44 0.30
N SER A 491 -2.67 24.72 0.67
CA SER A 491 -2.13 25.85 -0.10
C SER A 491 -0.59 25.92 -0.09
N THR A 492 0.07 25.21 0.83
CA THR A 492 1.53 25.10 0.88
C THR A 492 2.10 23.99 -0.02
N GLY A 493 1.28 23.03 -0.46
CA GLY A 493 1.73 21.96 -1.34
C GLY A 493 1.95 22.44 -2.78
N LEU A 494 2.67 21.66 -3.58
CA LEU A 494 3.06 22.04 -4.95
C LEU A 494 1.88 22.26 -5.91
N LEU A 495 0.79 21.50 -5.73
CA LEU A 495 -0.36 21.46 -6.65
C LEU A 495 -1.71 21.56 -5.89
N PRO A 496 -1.98 22.65 -5.14
CA PRO A 496 -3.13 22.75 -4.22
C PRO A 496 -4.47 22.48 -4.92
N ASP A 497 -4.67 23.09 -6.09
CA ASP A 497 -5.85 22.94 -6.95
C ASP A 497 -6.07 21.51 -7.50
N ARG A 498 -5.14 20.56 -7.27
CA ARG A 498 -5.15 19.22 -7.89
C ARG A 498 -4.86 18.05 -6.95
N THR A 499 -4.57 18.31 -5.68
CA THR A 499 -4.43 17.28 -4.63
C THR A 499 -5.73 17.08 -3.87
N PHE A 500 -6.18 15.83 -3.74
CA PHE A 500 -7.37 15.43 -2.98
C PHE A 500 -6.96 14.71 -1.68
N TYR A 501 -7.63 14.99 -0.57
CA TYR A 501 -7.24 14.54 0.77
C TYR A 501 -8.34 13.72 1.45
N PHE A 502 -7.99 12.52 1.97
CA PHE A 502 -8.89 11.59 2.63
C PHE A 502 -8.52 11.38 4.11
N ARG A 503 -9.33 11.95 5.02
CA ARG A 503 -9.15 11.85 6.46
C ARG A 503 -9.40 10.42 6.96
N ASN A 504 -8.59 9.97 7.92
CA ASN A 504 -8.71 8.65 8.57
C ASN A 504 -8.62 7.46 7.59
N GLN A 505 -8.05 7.64 6.40
CA GLN A 505 -7.70 6.52 5.54
C GLN A 505 -6.30 6.02 5.94
N HIS A 506 -6.09 4.70 5.86
CA HIS A 506 -4.80 4.05 6.10
C HIS A 506 -4.27 3.47 4.78
N HIS A 507 -2.95 3.50 4.58
CA HIS A 507 -2.22 3.11 3.36
C HIS A 507 -2.63 1.73 2.81
N GLU A 508 -2.62 0.71 3.67
CA GLU A 508 -3.07 -0.66 3.34
C GLU A 508 -4.57 -0.76 2.97
N GLY A 509 -5.34 0.28 3.25
CA GLY A 509 -6.77 0.42 2.98
C GLY A 509 -7.11 1.16 1.69
N THR A 510 -6.18 1.91 1.10
CA THR A 510 -6.42 2.79 -0.06
C THR A 510 -6.95 2.01 -1.26
N GLY A 511 -6.37 0.85 -1.58
CA GLY A 511 -6.86 -0.10 -2.61
C GLY A 511 -8.18 -0.83 -2.27
N ARG A 512 -8.80 -0.51 -1.12
CA ARG A 512 -10.10 -0.98 -0.63
C ARG A 512 -11.11 0.17 -0.48
N ASN A 513 -10.68 1.42 -0.57
CA ASN A 513 -11.51 2.61 -0.52
C ASN A 513 -12.25 2.81 -1.86
N ASP A 514 -13.58 2.76 -1.83
CA ASP A 514 -14.36 2.78 -3.08
C ASP A 514 -14.42 4.18 -3.72
N VAL A 515 -14.25 5.24 -2.94
CA VAL A 515 -14.29 6.62 -3.42
C VAL A 515 -12.96 7.00 -4.06
N ILE A 516 -11.82 6.61 -3.48
CA ILE A 516 -10.49 6.80 -4.07
C ILE A 516 -10.38 6.08 -5.41
N ILE A 517 -10.83 4.81 -5.47
CA ILE A 517 -10.84 4.04 -6.72
C ILE A 517 -11.74 4.70 -7.78
N LYS A 518 -12.92 5.24 -7.40
CA LYS A 518 -13.78 6.01 -8.32
C LYS A 518 -13.11 7.31 -8.78
N LEU A 519 -12.48 8.06 -7.88
CA LEU A 519 -11.76 9.30 -8.18
C LEU A 519 -10.62 9.04 -9.17
N ALA A 520 -9.70 8.13 -8.86
CA ALA A 520 -8.61 7.74 -9.75
C ALA A 520 -9.12 7.25 -11.12
N THR A 521 -10.21 6.47 -11.13
CA THR A 521 -10.88 6.05 -12.38
C THR A 521 -11.33 7.25 -13.22
N GLN A 522 -12.00 8.23 -12.61
CA GLN A 522 -12.45 9.44 -13.31
C GLN A 522 -11.26 10.29 -13.79
N LEU A 523 -10.24 10.46 -12.95
CA LEU A 523 -9.01 11.18 -13.30
C LEU A 523 -8.26 10.53 -14.48
N MET A 524 -8.32 9.21 -14.67
CA MET A 524 -7.71 8.55 -15.83
C MET A 524 -8.51 8.70 -17.14
N VAL A 525 -9.85 8.75 -17.09
CA VAL A 525 -10.70 8.66 -18.30
C VAL A 525 -11.31 9.98 -18.78
N ASP A 526 -11.45 10.97 -17.88
CA ASP A 526 -12.16 12.22 -18.13
C ASP A 526 -11.20 13.41 -18.19
N ASN A 527 -10.91 13.87 -19.41
CA ASN A 527 -10.04 15.02 -19.66
C ASN A 527 -10.70 16.39 -19.36
N SER A 528 -11.99 16.43 -18.96
CA SER A 528 -12.63 17.66 -18.49
C SER A 528 -12.27 18.02 -17.05
N ILE A 529 -11.81 17.02 -16.27
CA ILE A 529 -11.27 17.24 -14.92
C ILE A 529 -9.92 17.93 -15.05
N THR A 530 -9.79 19.11 -14.45
CA THR A 530 -8.58 19.96 -14.49
C THR A 530 -8.18 20.50 -13.12
N SER A 531 -9.04 20.34 -12.11
CA SER A 531 -8.83 20.74 -10.70
C SER A 531 -9.83 20.05 -9.77
N VAL A 532 -9.62 20.14 -8.45
CA VAL A 532 -10.58 19.73 -7.41
C VAL A 532 -11.94 20.44 -7.55
N TYR A 533 -11.99 21.62 -8.19
CA TYR A 533 -13.22 22.37 -8.46
C TYR A 533 -13.96 21.94 -9.72
N SER A 534 -13.46 20.94 -10.45
CA SER A 534 -14.14 20.40 -11.64
C SER A 534 -15.39 19.58 -11.30
N MET A 535 -15.48 18.99 -10.10
CA MET A 535 -16.67 18.25 -9.63
C MET A 535 -16.81 18.14 -8.09
N PRO A 536 -16.82 19.26 -7.34
CA PRO A 536 -16.81 19.26 -5.88
C PRO A 536 -18.01 18.56 -5.23
N ASP A 537 -19.18 18.56 -5.91
CA ASP A 537 -20.39 17.86 -5.46
C ASP A 537 -20.29 16.31 -5.50
N ARG A 538 -19.21 15.77 -6.09
CA ARG A 538 -18.91 14.33 -6.17
C ARG A 538 -17.61 14.01 -5.45
N PHE A 539 -16.55 14.75 -5.78
CA PHE A 539 -15.20 14.57 -5.23
C PHE A 539 -14.69 15.93 -4.73
N PRO A 540 -15.00 16.32 -3.49
CA PRO A 540 -14.45 17.52 -2.88
C PRO A 540 -12.95 17.36 -2.59
N GLN A 541 -12.23 18.49 -2.46
CA GLN A 541 -10.80 18.50 -2.09
C GLN A 541 -10.52 17.75 -0.77
N PHE A 542 -11.46 17.80 0.18
CA PHE A 542 -11.36 17.13 1.48
C PHE A 542 -12.52 16.16 1.68
N ASN A 543 -12.21 14.90 1.98
CA ASN A 543 -13.16 13.80 2.13
C ASN A 543 -12.72 12.86 3.27
N VAL A 544 -13.44 11.76 3.51
CA VAL A 544 -13.16 10.79 4.59
C VAL A 544 -12.96 9.37 4.02
N GLY A 545 -12.05 8.60 4.62
CA GLY A 545 -11.76 7.22 4.25
C GLY A 545 -12.98 6.29 4.34
N ARG A 546 -13.23 5.48 3.30
CA ARG A 546 -14.34 4.52 3.26
C ARG A 546 -13.97 3.22 2.56
N GLU A 547 -13.47 2.26 3.32
CA GLU A 547 -13.16 0.91 2.83
C GLU A 547 -14.41 0.05 2.60
N ALA A 548 -15.14 0.32 1.52
CA ALA A 548 -16.36 -0.40 1.18
C ALA A 548 -16.16 -1.63 0.27
N ARG A 549 -14.94 -1.95 -0.18
CA ARG A 549 -14.67 -3.03 -1.16
C ARG A 549 -15.34 -4.38 -0.82
N GLY A 550 -15.34 -4.80 0.44
CA GLY A 550 -16.02 -6.02 0.89
C GLY A 550 -17.54 -5.88 0.89
N PHE A 551 -18.05 -4.77 1.43
CA PHE A 551 -19.48 -4.45 1.48
C PHE A 551 -20.12 -4.35 0.08
N MET A 552 -19.43 -3.76 -0.90
CA MET A 552 -19.85 -3.76 -2.31
C MET A 552 -20.02 -5.18 -2.87
N GLY A 553 -19.12 -6.10 -2.52
CA GLY A 553 -19.21 -7.50 -2.91
C GLY A 553 -20.42 -8.21 -2.27
N ASP A 554 -20.62 -7.99 -0.97
CA ASP A 554 -21.77 -8.54 -0.24
C ASP A 554 -23.11 -8.00 -0.77
N VAL A 555 -23.21 -6.69 -1.07
CA VAL A 555 -24.40 -6.07 -1.70
C VAL A 555 -24.65 -6.63 -3.11
N ALA A 556 -23.61 -6.79 -3.93
CA ALA A 556 -23.72 -7.40 -5.25
C ALA A 556 -24.08 -8.91 -5.22
N ALA A 557 -23.77 -9.61 -4.13
CA ALA A 557 -24.25 -10.96 -3.87
C ALA A 557 -25.71 -10.97 -3.41
N ALA A 558 -26.11 -10.07 -2.50
CA ALA A 558 -27.46 -10.01 -1.95
C ALA A 558 -28.55 -9.76 -3.01
N LYS A 559 -28.23 -9.00 -4.06
CA LYS A 559 -29.10 -8.83 -5.25
C LYS A 559 -29.48 -10.13 -5.97
N LYS A 560 -28.76 -11.23 -5.70
CA LYS A 560 -28.98 -12.55 -6.33
C LYS A 560 -29.78 -13.51 -5.44
N ILE A 561 -30.17 -13.09 -4.23
CA ILE A 561 -31.00 -13.86 -3.30
C ILE A 561 -32.39 -14.03 -3.90
N ASP A 562 -32.91 -15.26 -3.86
CA ASP A 562 -34.27 -15.56 -4.33
C ASP A 562 -35.31 -15.11 -3.30
N GLN A 563 -35.70 -13.83 -3.39
CA GLN A 563 -36.67 -13.19 -2.52
C GLN A 563 -38.04 -13.90 -2.50
N SER A 564 -38.37 -14.76 -3.49
CA SER A 564 -39.63 -15.51 -3.50
C SER A 564 -39.73 -16.58 -2.39
N LYS A 565 -38.60 -16.90 -1.75
CA LYS A 565 -38.51 -17.83 -0.61
C LYS A 565 -38.61 -17.13 0.76
N LEU A 566 -38.57 -15.80 0.79
CA LEU A 566 -38.60 -15.00 2.02
C LEU A 566 -40.04 -14.68 2.44
N SER A 567 -40.23 -14.18 3.67
CA SER A 567 -41.52 -13.55 4.02
C SER A 567 -41.66 -12.20 3.28
N PRO A 568 -42.88 -11.70 3.05
CA PRO A 568 -43.07 -10.38 2.44
C PRO A 568 -42.44 -9.22 3.22
N GLU A 569 -42.29 -9.36 4.55
CA GLU A 569 -41.59 -8.41 5.40
C GLU A 569 -40.06 -8.48 5.17
N ASP A 570 -39.50 -9.70 5.14
CA ASP A 570 -38.06 -9.90 4.95
C ASP A 570 -37.58 -9.54 3.55
N ALA A 571 -38.40 -9.81 2.53
CA ALA A 571 -38.12 -9.40 1.15
C ALA A 571 -38.11 -7.87 1.02
N ALA A 572 -39.11 -7.19 1.61
CA ALA A 572 -39.18 -5.73 1.60
C ALA A 572 -38.03 -5.07 2.38
N GLU A 573 -37.66 -5.62 3.54
CA GLU A 573 -36.53 -5.12 4.33
C GLU A 573 -35.18 -5.39 3.63
N LEU A 574 -34.99 -6.56 3.02
CA LEU A 574 -33.78 -6.86 2.24
C LEU A 574 -33.64 -5.89 1.05
N GLN A 575 -34.72 -5.67 0.32
CA GLN A 575 -34.75 -4.73 -0.80
C GLN A 575 -34.45 -3.29 -0.34
N ALA A 576 -35.11 -2.81 0.71
CA ALA A 576 -34.89 -1.47 1.24
C ALA A 576 -33.52 -1.27 1.92
N ALA A 577 -32.87 -2.35 2.39
CA ALA A 577 -31.50 -2.32 2.90
C ALA A 577 -30.46 -2.34 1.76
N ILE A 578 -30.73 -3.08 0.66
CA ILE A 578 -29.92 -3.00 -0.57
C ILE A 578 -29.99 -1.58 -1.15
N GLU A 579 -31.19 -1.01 -1.30
CA GLU A 579 -31.38 0.36 -1.82
C GLU A 579 -30.66 1.41 -0.97
N GLN A 580 -30.71 1.31 0.36
CA GLN A 580 -29.96 2.20 1.24
C GLN A 580 -28.45 2.01 1.09
N ALA A 581 -27.97 0.76 1.05
CA ALA A 581 -26.55 0.46 0.85
C ALA A 581 -26.04 1.01 -0.49
N GLU A 582 -26.79 0.86 -1.57
CA GLU A 582 -26.47 1.42 -2.88
C GLU A 582 -26.50 2.94 -2.89
N ALA A 583 -27.50 3.58 -2.28
CA ALA A 583 -27.55 5.04 -2.18
C ALA A 583 -26.31 5.60 -1.48
N THR A 584 -25.87 4.96 -0.38
CA THR A 584 -24.65 5.40 0.33
C THR A 584 -23.37 5.07 -0.45
N LEU A 585 -23.28 3.91 -1.12
CA LEU A 585 -22.14 3.55 -1.98
C LEU A 585 -22.02 4.46 -3.20
N ASN A 586 -23.13 4.89 -3.78
CA ASN A 586 -23.16 5.80 -4.93
C ASN A 586 -22.83 7.24 -4.53
N ASN A 587 -23.15 7.65 -3.30
CA ASN A 587 -22.62 8.88 -2.74
C ASN A 587 -21.09 8.77 -2.57
N THR A 588 -20.38 9.75 -3.13
CA THR A 588 -18.91 9.88 -3.15
C THR A 588 -18.40 10.97 -2.20
N VAL A 589 -19.27 11.85 -1.71
CA VAL A 589 -19.02 12.70 -0.54
C VAL A 589 -19.33 11.86 0.71
N VAL A 590 -18.32 11.47 1.49
CA VAL A 590 -18.49 10.41 2.50
C VAL A 590 -19.18 10.91 3.77
N ASP A 591 -20.44 10.54 3.93
CA ASP A 591 -21.08 10.41 5.24
C ASP A 591 -20.77 9.01 5.81
N TYR A 592 -19.87 8.97 6.79
CA TYR A 592 -19.41 7.72 7.40
C TYR A 592 -20.43 7.10 8.37
N GLU A 593 -21.27 7.91 9.03
CA GLU A 593 -22.31 7.44 9.95
C GLU A 593 -23.51 6.87 9.19
N ALA A 594 -23.90 7.50 8.07
CA ALA A 594 -24.86 6.92 7.13
C ALA A 594 -24.34 5.60 6.54
N TYR A 595 -23.03 5.52 6.22
CA TYR A 595 -22.39 4.28 5.76
C TYR A 595 -22.44 3.17 6.81
N LYS A 596 -22.08 3.44 8.07
CA LYS A 596 -22.22 2.46 9.16
C LYS A 596 -23.66 2.03 9.34
N THR A 597 -24.60 2.97 9.40
CA THR A 597 -26.04 2.70 9.55
C THR A 597 -26.58 1.81 8.42
N ALA A 598 -26.20 2.08 7.17
CA ALA A 598 -26.59 1.25 6.02
C ALA A 598 -25.96 -0.15 6.08
N SER A 599 -24.68 -0.25 6.47
CA SER A 599 -23.96 -1.51 6.55
C SER A 599 -24.48 -2.43 7.66
N ASP A 600 -24.73 -1.89 8.86
CA ASP A 600 -25.27 -2.62 10.00
C ASP A 600 -26.70 -3.12 9.72
N ARG A 601 -27.56 -2.29 9.12
CA ARG A 601 -28.92 -2.69 8.69
C ARG A 601 -28.86 -3.84 7.67
N PHE A 602 -28.02 -3.69 6.65
CA PHE A 602 -27.84 -4.68 5.58
C PHE A 602 -27.33 -6.03 6.13
N TYR A 603 -26.32 -6.04 7.00
CA TYR A 603 -25.87 -7.29 7.61
C TYR A 603 -26.90 -7.88 8.57
N ALA A 604 -27.67 -7.07 9.29
CA ALA A 604 -28.72 -7.55 10.18
C ALA A 604 -29.83 -8.32 9.41
N ILE A 605 -30.28 -7.82 8.25
CA ILE A 605 -31.26 -8.56 7.44
C ILE A 605 -30.67 -9.83 6.82
N LEU A 606 -29.43 -9.82 6.31
CA LEU A 606 -28.77 -11.04 5.82
C LEU A 606 -28.62 -12.12 6.89
N ILE A 607 -28.43 -11.73 8.16
CA ILE A 607 -28.39 -12.65 9.30
C ILE A 607 -29.82 -13.15 9.64
N LYS A 608 -30.83 -12.28 9.62
CA LYS A 608 -32.25 -12.64 9.88
C LYS A 608 -32.76 -13.71 8.91
N ILE A 609 -32.38 -13.62 7.63
CA ILE A 609 -32.79 -14.58 6.58
C ILE A 609 -31.86 -15.80 6.44
N GLY A 610 -30.72 -15.84 7.14
CA GLY A 610 -29.79 -16.97 7.17
C GLY A 610 -28.76 -17.02 6.05
N GLU A 611 -28.78 -16.08 5.11
CA GLU A 611 -27.81 -15.96 4.00
C GLU A 611 -26.41 -15.52 4.48
N ARG A 612 -26.31 -14.88 5.66
CA ARG A 612 -25.06 -14.63 6.37
C ARG A 612 -25.12 -15.25 7.77
N GLN A 613 -24.06 -15.95 8.19
CA GLN A 613 -23.96 -16.38 9.59
C GLN A 613 -23.74 -15.15 10.50
N PRO A 614 -24.31 -15.12 11.71
CA PRO A 614 -24.01 -14.07 12.67
C PRO A 614 -22.49 -14.05 12.99
N PRO A 615 -21.90 -12.90 13.33
CA PRO A 615 -20.51 -12.83 13.79
C PRO A 615 -20.28 -13.84 14.91
N ALA A 616 -19.20 -14.62 14.79
CA ALA A 616 -18.88 -15.65 15.77
C ALA A 616 -18.77 -15.05 17.18
N ASP A 617 -19.24 -15.78 18.21
CA ASP A 617 -19.20 -15.30 19.59
C ASP A 617 -17.75 -15.15 20.07
N ASN A 618 -17.22 -13.95 19.86
CA ASN A 618 -15.90 -13.55 20.28
C ASN A 618 -15.86 -13.06 21.73
N THR A 619 -16.92 -13.24 22.54
CA THR A 619 -16.90 -12.90 23.98
C THR A 619 -15.73 -13.56 24.69
N LYS A 620 -15.45 -14.84 24.39
CA LYS A 620 -14.29 -15.55 24.94
C LYS A 620 -12.96 -14.94 24.49
N GLN A 621 -12.84 -14.52 23.22
CA GLN A 621 -11.61 -13.91 22.69
C GLN A 621 -11.41 -12.50 23.27
N LYS A 622 -12.46 -11.68 23.33
CA LYS A 622 -12.48 -10.36 23.99
C LYS A 622 -12.12 -10.47 25.47
N MET A 623 -12.64 -11.47 26.20
CA MET A 623 -12.25 -11.73 27.59
C MET A 623 -10.77 -12.13 27.72
N ILE A 624 -10.24 -12.94 26.78
CA ILE A 624 -8.81 -13.28 26.77
C ILE A 624 -7.96 -12.04 26.46
N CYS A 625 -8.30 -11.27 25.43
CA CYS A 625 -7.61 -10.02 25.05
C CYS A 625 -7.62 -9.01 26.20
N ALA A 626 -8.77 -8.73 26.81
CA ALA A 626 -8.88 -7.84 27.97
C ALA A 626 -8.05 -8.34 29.16
N LEU A 627 -8.01 -9.65 29.42
CA LEU A 627 -7.18 -10.23 30.47
C LEU A 627 -5.68 -10.14 30.14
N THR A 628 -5.25 -10.43 28.91
CA THR A 628 -3.84 -10.31 28.51
C THR A 628 -3.39 -8.85 28.47
N LYS A 629 -4.26 -7.92 28.04
CA LYS A 629 -3.99 -6.48 28.08
C LYS A 629 -3.79 -6.01 29.52
N LEU A 630 -4.75 -6.31 30.40
CA LEU A 630 -4.67 -5.98 31.83
C LEU A 630 -3.40 -6.57 32.49
N VAL A 631 -3.03 -7.81 32.17
CA VAL A 631 -1.80 -8.44 32.67
C VAL A 631 -0.56 -7.78 32.07
N SER A 632 -0.51 -7.52 30.76
CA SER A 632 0.60 -6.83 30.08
C SER A 632 0.85 -5.45 30.68
N GLU A 633 -0.20 -4.63 30.82
CA GLU A 633 -0.13 -3.29 31.41
C GLU A 633 0.25 -3.32 32.90
N ALA A 634 -0.32 -4.25 33.69
CA ALA A 634 0.05 -4.40 35.10
C ALA A 634 1.51 -4.85 35.28
N LEU A 635 2.02 -5.72 34.40
CA LEU A 635 3.42 -6.14 34.40
C LEU A 635 4.35 -4.99 33.98
N TYR A 636 3.97 -4.18 32.99
CA TYR A 636 4.73 -2.96 32.66
C TYR A 636 4.75 -1.99 33.84
N LYS A 637 3.59 -1.72 34.45
CA LYS A 637 3.45 -0.82 35.61
C LYS A 637 4.22 -1.28 36.85
N TYR A 638 4.41 -2.59 37.06
CA TYR A 638 5.10 -3.13 38.24
C TYR A 638 6.59 -3.42 38.01
N TYR A 639 6.96 -4.04 36.89
CA TYR A 639 8.34 -4.44 36.60
C TYR A 639 9.12 -3.40 35.78
N GLY A 640 8.41 -2.46 35.13
CA GLY A 640 9.00 -1.51 34.19
C GLY A 640 9.52 -2.20 32.91
N PRO A 641 10.52 -1.61 32.25
CA PRO A 641 11.12 -2.15 31.03
C PRO A 641 12.21 -3.17 31.35
N ARG A 642 11.82 -4.33 31.89
CA ARG A 642 12.73 -5.39 32.34
C ARG A 642 12.16 -6.79 32.13
N GLY A 643 13.06 -7.75 31.99
CA GLY A 643 12.78 -9.16 32.22
C GLY A 643 12.57 -9.47 33.71
N TYR A 644 11.87 -10.57 34.01
CA TYR A 644 11.54 -10.96 35.38
C TYR A 644 12.78 -11.26 36.25
N SER A 645 13.90 -11.61 35.61
CA SER A 645 15.17 -12.00 36.25
C SER A 645 16.13 -10.83 36.50
N ASP A 646 15.99 -9.70 35.79
CA ASP A 646 16.93 -8.56 35.90
C ASP A 646 17.02 -8.03 37.34
N TRP A 647 15.92 -8.08 38.09
CA TRP A 647 15.84 -7.71 39.51
C TRP A 647 16.77 -8.52 40.43
N LEU A 648 17.13 -9.74 40.04
CA LEU A 648 18.02 -10.64 40.78
C LEU A 648 19.46 -10.64 40.25
N LEU A 649 19.63 -10.37 38.95
CA LEU A 649 20.89 -10.62 38.22
C LEU A 649 21.61 -9.34 37.78
N ASP A 650 20.89 -8.26 37.45
CA ASP A 650 21.50 -7.04 36.90
C ASP A 650 20.71 -5.76 37.22
N ARG A 651 21.18 -5.01 38.22
CA ARG A 651 20.60 -3.70 38.59
C ARG A 651 20.91 -2.59 37.59
N SER A 652 21.82 -2.78 36.64
CA SER A 652 22.14 -1.79 35.58
C SER A 652 21.18 -1.85 34.39
N ALA A 653 20.31 -2.87 34.30
CA ALA A 653 19.35 -3.03 33.21
C ALA A 653 18.38 -1.84 33.04
N LEU A 654 18.14 -1.05 34.10
CA LEU A 654 17.38 0.21 34.03
C LEU A 654 18.00 1.26 33.09
N HIS A 655 19.32 1.23 32.91
CA HIS A 655 20.08 2.30 32.22
C HIS A 655 20.76 1.80 30.94
N THR A 656 20.47 0.56 30.53
CA THR A 656 20.87 0.02 29.22
C THR A 656 19.69 0.22 28.26
N PRO A 657 19.84 0.95 27.14
CA PRO A 657 18.81 1.06 26.11
C PRO A 657 18.41 -0.32 25.55
N LEU A 658 17.16 -0.46 25.10
CA LEU A 658 16.68 -1.70 24.49
C LEU A 658 17.31 -1.97 23.12
N TYR A 659 17.50 -0.93 22.32
CA TYR A 659 18.29 -0.93 21.09
C TYR A 659 19.48 0.01 21.26
N THR A 660 20.63 -0.35 20.69
CA THR A 660 21.79 0.54 20.60
C THR A 660 22.22 0.56 19.14
N GLN A 661 22.21 1.74 18.53
CA GLN A 661 22.67 1.94 17.16
C GLN A 661 24.06 1.29 16.97
N PRO A 662 24.24 0.30 16.06
CA PRO A 662 25.56 -0.14 15.68
C PRO A 662 26.34 1.06 15.10
N SER A 663 27.61 1.13 15.52
CA SER A 663 28.57 2.23 15.35
C SER A 663 29.36 2.17 14.07
#